data_AF-A0ABD3PE02-F1
#
_entry.id   AF-A0ABD3PE02-F1
#
_cell.length_a   1.000
_cell.length_b   1.000
_cell.length_c   1.000
_cell.angle_alpha   90.00
_cell.angle_beta   90.00
_cell.angle_gamma   90.00
#
_symmetry.space_group_name_H-M   'P 1'
#
loop_
_entity.id
_entity.type
_entity.pdbx_description
1 polymer ?
#
loop_
_entity_poly.entity_id
_entity_poly.type
_entity_poly.pdbx_seq_one_letter_code
_entity_poly.pdbx_strand_id
1 'polypeptide(L)'
;MNALCRFGSNLSYRYPCKSASLFSQIVTERCEHVLRKQGSRQIHDDHHLTQKESRLPSNFLSTLEATHPKLKISTNPYDLDSHAHGESYHPPSPPNAVIYPSNVEEIRDILSLCCREADDQSDSDVTVVDVVSCIPYGAGTSVEGHLNLLLPEDSKIIEVPSSVFANSDGSDSYRKVKIRRKGGISIDMVNFQQIGEVETGLSFMVDPGADASIGGMVACGASGTAAVKYGTMRENVLALTAVLPPTKIRPACDNDFNSAFKPEIVQCGTTALKSSAGYNLPALLTGSEGTLAIVTEATVKIHPIHNNVIAAVCAFDDLHTAAQAVTMIRMLGVPVSRIELLDEVSVQAFNNSLHSTCDKTNNLEHLELKPTLFLEFCAHSENSVNEDLSAAKHICIGEFGATNFRSASDEITRHALWAARHRLYYSSIALKEGATPRSTLLTDACVPLSQFADVLVATASDVKTFGVVGPCFGHAGDGNFHCIMPMTEDDSEDYKDAVFQANENLIERVISVGGTCTGEHGVGYGKKKYLNKMYGEGAPGSRETFTGWTDVPLSSIGETEAVNTGKLLSQYTSGINIDALFTSTLGRARMTAHHCWWAYYDRLELEYRHMKQYQYYNPPNASRRILQSNDWVPKQFIIDHRLNERHYGSLQGLVKSDAEAGLHGHSPKEVQQWRRSWHAIPPLLDDNDPRRIEELRLYRDICGGTENVPRGECLAMVAKERIRPFIAKSLTPLLDAACFDSRHSTSDQSISNEGGTALIVAHANSLRALIGVICNVENDAAALRKLESMKIPTASPLILRYRRSTVKGIYSPVDCTVDGEVKTDLPVYPLSSVQLSMLRRPKSEQSVDTTSAPVASLLA
;
A
#
# COMPACT_ATOMS: atom_id res chain seq x y z
N MET A 1 3.60 -7.11 -18.37
CA MET A 1 2.19 -6.68 -18.19
C MET A 1 1.51 -6.19 -19.48
N ASN A 2 2.06 -5.29 -20.32
CA ASN A 2 1.43 -4.98 -21.63
C ASN A 2 1.27 -6.20 -22.56
N ALA A 3 2.15 -7.20 -22.48
CA ALA A 3 1.96 -8.50 -23.12
C ALA A 3 0.83 -9.34 -22.49
N LEU A 4 0.56 -9.19 -21.19
CA LEU A 4 -0.51 -9.86 -20.44
C LEU A 4 -1.87 -9.17 -20.62
N CYS A 5 -1.92 -7.84 -20.74
CA CYS A 5 -3.12 -7.08 -21.12
C CYS A 5 -3.52 -7.35 -22.58
N ARG A 6 -2.55 -7.44 -23.51
CA ARG A 6 -2.77 -7.90 -24.90
C ARG A 6 -3.16 -9.39 -24.98
N PHE A 7 -2.73 -10.21 -24.01
CA PHE A 7 -3.18 -11.60 -23.87
C PHE A 7 -4.61 -11.68 -23.29
N GLY A 8 -4.95 -10.88 -22.29
CA GLY A 8 -6.28 -10.84 -21.64
C GLY A 8 -7.39 -10.43 -22.60
N SER A 9 -7.15 -9.43 -23.44
CA SER A 9 -8.10 -9.01 -24.49
C SER A 9 -8.26 -10.03 -25.63
N ASN A 10 -7.27 -10.90 -25.85
CA ASN A 10 -7.35 -12.01 -26.82
C ASN A 10 -7.87 -13.32 -26.20
N LEU A 11 -7.78 -13.50 -24.88
CA LEU A 11 -8.22 -14.71 -24.18
C LEU A 11 -9.73 -14.82 -24.06
N SER A 12 -10.42 -13.69 -23.85
CA SER A 12 -11.89 -13.60 -23.86
C SER A 12 -12.50 -14.04 -25.20
N TYR A 13 -11.69 -14.01 -26.28
CA TYR A 13 -12.10 -14.45 -27.62
C TYR A 13 -11.82 -15.94 -27.90
N ARG A 14 -10.89 -16.59 -27.18
CA ARG A 14 -10.49 -18.00 -27.43
C ARG A 14 -10.93 -19.01 -26.37
N TYR A 15 -11.20 -18.59 -25.13
CA TYR A 15 -11.63 -19.50 -24.06
C TYR A 15 -12.77 -18.86 -23.25
N PRO A 16 -14.04 -19.19 -23.53
CA PRO A 16 -15.20 -18.68 -22.81
C PRO A 16 -15.32 -19.40 -21.45
N CYS A 17 -14.41 -19.11 -20.53
CA CYS A 17 -14.53 -19.52 -19.14
C CYS A 17 -14.70 -18.28 -18.26
N LYS A 18 -15.75 -18.24 -17.42
CA LYS A 18 -16.07 -17.10 -16.53
C LYS A 18 -14.85 -16.63 -15.71
N SER A 19 -13.96 -17.55 -15.34
CA SER A 19 -12.73 -17.27 -14.58
C SER A 19 -11.68 -16.45 -15.34
N ALA A 20 -11.61 -16.53 -16.68
CA ALA A 20 -10.64 -15.78 -17.48
C ALA A 20 -11.00 -14.30 -17.66
N SER A 21 -12.30 -13.98 -17.75
CA SER A 21 -12.79 -12.59 -17.79
C SER A 21 -12.63 -11.87 -16.44
N LEU A 22 -12.90 -12.59 -15.35
CA LEU A 22 -12.73 -12.12 -13.99
C LEU A 22 -11.25 -11.88 -13.66
N PHE A 23 -10.34 -12.74 -14.16
CA PHE A 23 -8.89 -12.56 -14.01
C PHE A 23 -8.36 -11.29 -14.69
N SER A 24 -8.86 -10.96 -15.88
CA SER A 24 -8.49 -9.72 -16.58
C SER A 24 -8.97 -8.48 -15.82
N GLN A 25 -10.14 -8.52 -15.16
CA GLN A 25 -10.64 -7.43 -14.33
C GLN A 25 -9.87 -7.32 -13.00
N ILE A 26 -9.65 -8.43 -12.29
CA ILE A 26 -8.95 -8.43 -10.98
C ILE A 26 -7.49 -7.96 -11.09
N VAL A 27 -6.76 -8.42 -12.11
CA VAL A 27 -5.34 -8.04 -12.28
C VAL A 27 -5.21 -6.58 -12.75
N THR A 28 -6.15 -6.09 -13.57
CA THR A 28 -6.11 -4.72 -14.10
C THR A 28 -6.59 -3.70 -13.06
N GLU A 29 -7.69 -3.97 -12.36
CA GLU A 29 -8.27 -3.02 -11.39
C GLU A 29 -7.52 -3.01 -10.05
N ARG A 30 -6.90 -4.12 -9.66
CA ARG A 30 -6.44 -4.30 -8.27
C ARG A 30 -4.94 -4.24 -8.06
N CYS A 31 -4.12 -4.62 -9.05
CA CYS A 31 -2.72 -4.18 -9.03
C CYS A 31 -2.67 -2.65 -8.97
N GLU A 32 -3.57 -1.95 -9.66
CA GLU A 32 -3.71 -0.49 -9.58
C GLU A 32 -4.35 0.02 -8.27
N HIS A 33 -5.04 -0.82 -7.48
CA HIS A 33 -5.69 -0.43 -6.21
C HIS A 33 -4.82 -0.66 -4.96
N VAL A 34 -4.05 -1.74 -4.91
CA VAL A 34 -3.12 -2.03 -3.80
C VAL A 34 -1.96 -1.03 -3.77
N LEU A 35 -1.65 -0.45 -4.93
CA LEU A 35 -0.64 0.60 -5.05
C LEU A 35 -1.14 1.99 -4.61
N ARG A 36 -2.44 2.19 -4.30
CA ARG A 36 -3.05 3.52 -4.08
C ARG A 36 -2.74 4.24 -2.76
N LYS A 37 -2.05 3.64 -1.78
CA LYS A 37 -2.16 4.10 -0.38
C LYS A 37 -0.87 4.21 0.46
N GLN A 38 0.33 4.17 -0.11
CA GLN A 38 1.54 4.05 0.74
C GLN A 38 2.75 4.86 0.25
N GLY A 39 2.65 6.19 0.23
CA GLY A 39 3.74 7.08 -0.22
C GLY A 39 3.97 8.36 0.58
N SER A 40 3.68 8.43 1.89
CA SER A 40 4.07 9.57 2.75
C SER A 40 4.33 9.11 4.19
N ARG A 41 5.56 8.72 4.59
CA ARG A 41 6.71 9.48 5.12
C ARG A 41 6.70 9.77 6.64
N GLN A 42 7.85 9.38 7.24
CA GLN A 42 8.59 9.91 8.41
C GLN A 42 7.83 10.35 9.67
N ILE A 43 8.21 9.67 10.75
CA ILE A 43 7.82 9.79 12.16
C ILE A 43 8.48 11.04 12.77
N HIS A 44 7.70 11.84 13.50
CA HIS A 44 8.22 12.61 14.62
C HIS A 44 7.21 12.55 15.77
N ASP A 45 7.72 12.11 16.92
CA ASP A 45 7.01 11.96 18.19
C ASP A 45 6.54 13.30 18.77
N ASP A 46 5.33 13.32 19.33
CA ASP A 46 5.14 13.72 20.73
C ASP A 46 3.69 13.48 21.20
N HIS A 47 3.59 12.73 22.30
CA HIS A 47 2.37 12.30 22.96
C HIS A 47 1.56 13.42 23.62
N HIS A 48 0.26 13.13 23.74
CA HIS A 48 -0.80 13.77 24.54
C HIS A 48 -1.59 14.90 23.87
N LEU A 49 -2.74 14.57 23.28
CA LEU A 49 -3.97 15.38 23.32
C LEU A 49 -5.23 14.51 23.05
N THR A 50 -6.15 14.58 24.01
CA THR A 50 -7.54 14.12 24.10
C THR A 50 -8.30 13.69 22.83
N GLN A 51 -8.78 12.44 22.87
CA GLN A 51 -9.73 11.74 22.00
C GLN A 51 -10.85 12.63 21.40
N LYS A 52 -10.87 12.76 20.08
CA LYS A 52 -12.09 13.00 19.30
C LYS A 52 -12.32 11.75 18.45
N GLU A 53 -13.04 10.77 19.01
CA GLU A 53 -13.17 9.43 18.44
C GLU A 53 -13.72 9.43 17.00
N SER A 54 -12.94 8.88 16.07
CA SER A 54 -13.49 8.40 14.81
C SER A 54 -14.31 7.14 15.06
N ARG A 55 -15.55 7.14 14.58
CA ARG A 55 -16.47 6.03 14.76
C ARG A 55 -16.81 5.47 13.38
N LEU A 56 -16.87 4.14 13.30
CA LEU A 56 -17.48 3.42 12.18
C LEU A 56 -18.84 4.04 11.85
N PRO A 57 -19.36 3.89 10.60
CA PRO A 57 -20.70 4.36 10.28
C PRO A 57 -21.70 3.89 11.34
N SER A 58 -22.60 4.77 11.78
CA SER A 58 -23.41 4.58 12.99
C SER A 58 -24.24 3.31 12.99
N ASN A 59 -24.58 2.77 11.82
CA ASN A 59 -25.27 1.51 11.64
C ASN A 59 -24.40 0.35 11.14
N PHE A 60 -23.10 0.53 10.86
CA PHE A 60 -22.24 -0.52 10.31
C PHE A 60 -22.20 -1.76 11.20
N LEU A 61 -21.90 -1.57 12.48
CA LEU A 61 -21.85 -2.67 13.46
C LEU A 61 -23.26 -3.22 13.74
N SER A 62 -24.27 -2.36 13.91
CA SER A 62 -25.63 -2.82 14.18
C SER A 62 -26.24 -3.59 13.00
N THR A 63 -25.89 -3.24 11.76
CA THR A 63 -26.33 -3.99 10.57
C THR A 63 -25.68 -5.38 10.54
N LEU A 64 -24.41 -5.49 10.92
CA LEU A 64 -23.75 -6.79 11.07
C LEU A 64 -24.36 -7.63 12.20
N GLU A 65 -24.62 -7.03 13.36
CA GLU A 65 -25.26 -7.72 14.49
C GLU A 65 -26.69 -8.17 14.15
N ALA A 66 -27.46 -7.37 13.42
CA ALA A 66 -28.79 -7.74 12.97
C ALA A 66 -28.77 -8.87 11.93
N THR A 67 -27.81 -8.84 11.00
CA THR A 67 -27.68 -9.85 9.93
C THR A 67 -27.11 -11.16 10.47
N HIS A 68 -26.12 -11.06 11.36
CA HIS A 68 -25.40 -12.18 11.96
C HIS A 68 -25.41 -12.06 13.49
N PRO A 69 -26.49 -12.44 14.19
CA PRO A 69 -26.61 -12.25 15.65
C PRO A 69 -25.59 -13.02 16.51
N LYS A 70 -24.86 -13.95 15.91
CA LYS A 70 -23.79 -14.74 16.56
C LYS A 70 -22.39 -14.25 16.21
N LEU A 71 -22.27 -13.27 15.31
CA LEU A 71 -20.99 -12.68 14.92
C LEU A 71 -20.40 -11.96 16.13
N LYS A 72 -19.16 -12.33 16.50
CA LYS A 72 -18.48 -11.66 17.61
C LYS A 72 -17.80 -10.41 17.07
N ILE A 73 -18.14 -9.27 17.65
CA ILE A 73 -17.55 -7.96 17.37
C ILE A 73 -16.94 -7.45 18.67
N SER A 74 -15.75 -6.84 18.57
CA SER A 74 -15.02 -6.29 19.71
C SER A 74 -14.60 -4.86 19.42
N THR A 75 -14.93 -3.97 20.35
CA THR A 75 -14.45 -2.57 20.41
C THR A 75 -13.70 -2.33 21.73
N ASN A 76 -13.29 -3.41 22.41
CA ASN A 76 -12.55 -3.33 23.66
C ASN A 76 -11.14 -2.79 23.38
N PRO A 77 -10.69 -1.71 24.04
CA PRO A 77 -9.37 -1.12 23.81
C PRO A 77 -8.20 -2.10 23.86
N TYR A 78 -8.25 -3.11 24.74
CA TYR A 78 -7.20 -4.14 24.81
C TYR A 78 -7.15 -4.99 23.53
N ASP A 79 -8.32 -5.33 22.99
CA ASP A 79 -8.42 -6.11 21.76
C ASP A 79 -8.03 -5.27 20.54
N LEU A 80 -8.32 -3.97 20.54
CA LEU A 80 -7.86 -3.07 19.47
C LEU A 80 -6.33 -2.91 19.50
N ASP A 81 -5.74 -2.74 20.69
CA ASP A 81 -4.30 -2.58 20.87
C ASP A 81 -3.54 -3.84 20.46
N SER A 82 -4.00 -5.03 20.86
CA SER A 82 -3.37 -6.30 20.50
C SER A 82 -3.42 -6.63 19.00
N HIS A 83 -4.30 -5.94 18.26
CA HIS A 83 -4.50 -6.08 16.82
C HIS A 83 -3.98 -4.84 16.05
N ALA A 84 -3.28 -3.93 16.72
CA ALA A 84 -2.74 -2.72 16.12
C ALA A 84 -1.43 -2.94 15.33
N HIS A 85 -0.82 -4.12 15.48
CA HIS A 85 0.53 -4.39 14.98
C HIS A 85 0.82 -5.88 14.78
N GLY A 86 1.86 -6.14 14.01
CA GLY A 86 2.59 -7.42 14.03
C GLY A 86 3.81 -7.36 14.95
N GLU A 87 4.87 -8.09 14.60
CA GLU A 87 6.15 -8.07 15.31
C GLU A 87 7.16 -7.05 14.75
N SER A 88 6.76 -6.26 13.76
CA SER A 88 7.65 -5.31 13.10
C SER A 88 7.99 -4.08 13.94
N TYR A 89 9.12 -3.42 13.66
CA TYR A 89 9.52 -2.14 14.27
C TYR A 89 8.65 -0.93 13.89
N HIS A 90 7.70 -1.12 12.98
CA HIS A 90 6.82 -0.09 12.48
C HIS A 90 5.82 0.39 13.56
N PRO A 91 5.51 1.70 13.63
CA PRO A 91 4.59 2.24 14.63
C PRO A 91 3.20 1.57 14.58
N PRO A 92 2.66 1.10 15.72
CA PRO A 92 1.34 0.46 15.79
C PRO A 92 0.22 1.49 15.57
N SER A 93 -0.93 1.03 15.08
CA SER A 93 -2.14 1.85 15.04
C SER A 93 -3.38 0.97 15.23
N PRO A 94 -4.25 1.23 16.23
CA PRO A 94 -5.37 0.34 16.56
C PRO A 94 -6.55 0.50 15.58
N PRO A 95 -7.24 -0.59 15.18
CA PRO A 95 -8.46 -0.51 14.38
C PRO A 95 -9.64 0.05 15.20
N ASN A 96 -10.75 0.40 14.54
CA ASN A 96 -11.97 0.84 15.27
C ASN A 96 -12.78 -0.33 15.84
N ALA A 97 -12.70 -1.51 15.20
CA ALA A 97 -13.32 -2.74 15.67
C ALA A 97 -12.59 -3.98 15.15
N VAL A 98 -12.63 -5.06 15.92
CA VAL A 98 -12.18 -6.39 15.51
C VAL A 98 -13.42 -7.28 15.36
N ILE A 99 -13.57 -7.91 14.19
CA ILE A 99 -14.75 -8.70 13.81
C ILE A 99 -14.32 -10.14 13.57
N TYR A 100 -14.90 -11.08 14.31
CA TYR A 100 -14.51 -12.48 14.33
C TYR A 100 -15.53 -13.37 13.59
N PRO A 101 -15.42 -13.52 12.26
CA PRO A 101 -16.30 -14.39 11.51
C PRO A 101 -16.00 -15.88 11.76
N SER A 102 -17.03 -16.70 11.59
CA SER A 102 -17.02 -18.15 11.78
C SER A 102 -17.17 -18.92 10.46
N ASN A 103 -17.52 -18.25 9.36
CA ASN A 103 -17.69 -18.84 8.04
C ASN A 103 -17.39 -17.84 6.90
N VAL A 104 -17.34 -18.35 5.68
CA VAL A 104 -16.96 -17.57 4.48
C VAL A 104 -18.07 -16.59 4.08
N GLU A 105 -19.33 -16.91 4.38
CA GLU A 105 -20.47 -16.05 4.12
C GLU A 105 -20.43 -14.79 4.99
N GLU A 106 -20.10 -14.92 6.28
CA GLU A 106 -19.89 -13.78 7.19
C GLU A 106 -18.77 -12.85 6.69
N ILE A 107 -17.64 -13.40 6.22
CA ILE A 107 -16.54 -12.59 5.64
C ILE A 107 -17.01 -11.82 4.40
N ARG A 108 -17.73 -12.49 3.50
CA ARG A 108 -18.32 -11.86 2.31
C ARG A 108 -19.28 -10.74 2.69
N ASP A 109 -20.12 -10.97 3.68
CA ASP A 109 -21.14 -10.01 4.08
C ASP A 109 -20.49 -8.79 4.79
N ILE A 110 -19.46 -9.01 5.60
CA ILE A 110 -18.60 -7.94 6.16
C ILE A 110 -17.99 -7.09 5.04
N LEU A 111 -17.35 -7.74 4.06
CA LEU A 111 -16.74 -7.05 2.92
C LEU A 111 -17.78 -6.30 2.07
N SER A 112 -19.03 -6.78 2.00
CA SER A 112 -20.11 -6.10 1.29
C SER A 112 -20.50 -4.75 1.92
N LEU A 113 -20.31 -4.59 3.22
CA LEU A 113 -20.57 -3.33 3.93
C LEU A 113 -19.38 -2.38 3.91
N CYS A 114 -18.19 -2.88 3.57
CA CYS A 114 -16.98 -2.07 3.52
C CYS A 114 -16.98 -1.03 2.38
N CYS A 115 -17.88 -1.15 1.41
CA CYS A 115 -18.04 -0.18 0.33
C CYS A 115 -19.53 -0.01 -0.03
N ARG A 116 -20.20 0.96 0.62
CA ARG A 116 -21.63 1.23 0.42
C ARG A 116 -21.92 2.73 0.38
N GLU A 117 -23.03 3.12 -0.22
CA GLU A 117 -23.55 4.48 -0.12
C GLU A 117 -23.87 4.82 1.34
N ALA A 118 -23.65 6.07 1.73
CA ALA A 118 -24.03 6.57 3.05
C ALA A 118 -25.55 6.75 3.13
N ASP A 119 -26.14 6.54 4.31
CA ASP A 119 -27.59 6.61 4.55
C ASP A 119 -28.18 8.04 4.52
N ASP A 120 -27.45 9.02 3.99
CA ASP A 120 -27.86 10.43 4.03
C ASP A 120 -28.92 10.72 2.95
N GLN A 121 -30.19 10.83 3.36
CA GLN A 121 -31.32 11.21 2.51
C GLN A 121 -31.37 12.72 2.22
N SER A 122 -30.22 13.37 2.03
CA SER A 122 -30.21 14.74 1.52
C SER A 122 -30.61 14.71 0.04
N ASP A 123 -31.55 15.58 -0.34
CA ASP A 123 -32.11 15.76 -1.70
C ASP A 123 -31.06 16.37 -2.66
N SER A 124 -29.86 15.80 -2.66
CA SER A 124 -28.67 16.26 -3.38
C SER A 124 -28.28 15.23 -4.45
N ASP A 125 -27.91 15.70 -5.64
CA ASP A 125 -27.43 14.88 -6.76
C ASP A 125 -26.04 14.23 -6.51
N VAL A 126 -25.65 14.05 -5.24
CA VAL A 126 -24.30 13.63 -4.82
C VAL A 126 -24.38 12.34 -4.02
N THR A 127 -23.93 11.23 -4.62
CA THR A 127 -23.76 9.96 -3.92
C THR A 127 -22.55 10.03 -2.97
N VAL A 128 -22.80 10.02 -1.66
CA VAL A 128 -21.77 9.85 -0.63
C VAL A 128 -21.54 8.36 -0.41
N VAL A 129 -20.27 7.93 -0.34
CA VAL A 129 -19.90 6.52 -0.15
C VAL A 129 -19.10 6.38 1.13
N ASP A 130 -19.57 5.51 2.03
CA ASP A 130 -18.83 5.05 3.19
C ASP A 130 -17.88 3.92 2.78
N VAL A 131 -16.58 4.18 2.92
CA VAL A 131 -15.54 3.17 2.75
C VAL A 131 -14.94 2.82 4.11
N VAL A 132 -15.05 1.53 4.47
CA VAL A 132 -14.39 0.94 5.64
C VAL A 132 -13.23 0.09 5.12
N SER A 133 -12.02 0.36 5.58
CA SER A 133 -10.86 -0.45 5.22
C SER A 133 -10.88 -1.74 6.05
N CYS A 134 -10.63 -2.87 5.42
CA CYS A 134 -10.61 -4.17 6.07
C CYS A 134 -9.19 -4.72 6.03
N ILE A 135 -8.65 -5.10 7.20
CA ILE A 135 -7.35 -5.76 7.32
C ILE A 135 -7.58 -7.22 7.72
N PRO A 136 -7.19 -8.17 6.86
CA PRO A 136 -7.21 -9.58 7.24
C PRO A 136 -6.12 -9.84 8.29
N TYR A 137 -6.47 -10.50 9.38
CA TYR A 137 -5.53 -10.81 10.45
C TYR A 137 -5.42 -12.31 10.69
N GLY A 138 -4.18 -12.74 10.89
CA GLY A 138 -3.83 -14.13 11.19
C GLY A 138 -3.54 -14.31 12.67
N ALA A 139 -2.27 -14.57 12.98
CA ALA A 139 -1.76 -14.72 14.34
C ALA A 139 -1.01 -13.48 14.87
N GLY A 140 -0.83 -12.43 14.05
CA GLY A 140 -0.09 -11.23 14.46
C GLY A 140 1.43 -11.33 14.34
N THR A 141 1.98 -12.37 13.70
CA THR A 141 3.42 -12.67 13.71
C THR A 141 4.21 -12.05 12.54
N SER A 142 3.58 -11.20 11.72
CA SER A 142 4.26 -10.62 10.54
C SER A 142 5.23 -9.49 10.90
N VAL A 143 6.32 -9.34 10.15
CA VAL A 143 7.46 -8.46 10.53
C VAL A 143 7.73 -7.27 9.60
N GLU A 144 6.92 -7.05 8.56
CA GLU A 144 7.09 -5.93 7.60
C GLU A 144 5.96 -4.89 7.63
N GLY A 145 5.20 -4.84 8.73
CA GLY A 145 4.14 -3.87 8.94
C GLY A 145 2.84 -4.17 8.16
N HIS A 146 2.58 -5.43 7.81
CA HIS A 146 1.38 -5.84 7.07
C HIS A 146 0.06 -5.48 7.78
N LEU A 147 0.10 -5.49 9.11
CA LEU A 147 -1.06 -5.29 9.97
C LEU A 147 -1.16 -3.85 10.49
N ASN A 148 -0.12 -3.05 10.28
CA ASN A 148 -0.08 -1.66 10.72
C ASN A 148 -1.00 -0.80 9.84
N LEU A 149 -1.78 0.08 10.47
CA LEU A 149 -2.64 0.99 9.75
C LEU A 149 -1.79 2.11 9.15
N LEU A 150 -1.89 2.27 7.84
CA LEU A 150 -1.25 3.37 7.10
C LEU A 150 -2.21 4.53 6.85
N LEU A 151 -3.40 4.45 7.45
CA LEU A 151 -4.42 5.46 7.36
C LEU A 151 -4.47 6.21 8.69
N PRO A 152 -4.87 7.49 8.71
CA PRO A 152 -4.97 8.28 9.95
C PRO A 152 -5.78 7.54 11.02
N GLU A 153 -5.53 7.84 12.30
CA GLU A 153 -6.30 7.34 13.46
C GLU A 153 -7.83 7.51 13.30
N ASP A 154 -8.23 8.43 12.42
CA ASP A 154 -9.63 8.71 12.10
C ASP A 154 -10.28 7.78 11.05
N SER A 155 -9.59 6.73 10.63
CA SER A 155 -10.00 5.89 9.50
C SER A 155 -10.86 4.72 9.95
N LYS A 156 -12.03 4.57 9.31
CA LYS A 156 -12.98 3.46 9.49
C LYS A 156 -12.30 2.12 9.16
N ILE A 157 -11.82 1.40 10.16
CA ILE A 157 -11.04 0.18 9.98
C ILE A 157 -11.60 -0.96 10.80
N ILE A 158 -11.78 -2.09 10.13
CA ILE A 158 -12.11 -3.36 10.77
C ILE A 158 -11.01 -4.37 10.52
N GLU A 159 -10.81 -5.21 11.52
CA GLU A 159 -9.95 -6.36 11.39
C GLU A 159 -10.75 -7.65 11.37
N VAL A 160 -10.34 -8.61 10.55
CA VAL A 160 -11.03 -9.89 10.38
C VAL A 160 -10.08 -11.05 10.67
N PRO A 161 -10.08 -11.58 11.91
CA PRO A 161 -9.24 -12.70 12.29
C PRO A 161 -9.70 -14.00 11.65
N SER A 162 -8.74 -14.75 11.11
CA SER A 162 -8.96 -16.05 10.47
C SER A 162 -8.10 -17.12 11.16
N SER A 163 -8.74 -18.04 11.88
CA SER A 163 -8.08 -19.18 12.55
C SER A 163 -8.37 -20.49 11.82
N VAL A 164 -7.89 -21.66 12.24
CA VAL A 164 -7.92 -22.89 11.41
C VAL A 164 -8.78 -24.02 12.00
N PHE A 165 -9.37 -24.84 11.12
CA PHE A 165 -9.94 -26.17 11.32
C PHE A 165 -9.46 -27.14 10.24
N ALA A 166 -8.90 -28.27 10.66
CA ALA A 166 -8.62 -29.39 9.76
C ALA A 166 -9.80 -30.37 9.75
N ASN A 167 -10.22 -30.80 8.56
CA ASN A 167 -10.97 -32.04 8.38
C ASN A 167 -10.10 -32.93 7.47
N SER A 168 -9.75 -34.12 7.92
CA SER A 168 -9.11 -35.14 7.08
C SER A 168 -10.21 -35.93 6.34
N ASP A 169 -10.21 -35.86 5.00
CA ASP A 169 -10.78 -36.89 4.15
C ASP A 169 -9.68 -37.92 3.88
N GLY A 170 -9.40 -38.77 4.88
CA GLY A 170 -8.20 -39.62 4.98
C GLY A 170 -7.96 -40.63 3.85
N SER A 171 -7.49 -40.19 2.68
CA SER A 171 -7.00 -41.11 1.64
C SER A 171 -5.91 -40.58 0.69
N ASP A 172 -5.50 -39.30 0.77
CA ASP A 172 -4.61 -38.69 -0.23
C ASP A 172 -3.41 -37.90 0.34
N SER A 173 -2.40 -37.65 -0.52
CA SER A 173 -1.14 -36.89 -0.23
C SER A 173 -1.31 -35.38 -0.03
N TYR A 174 -2.52 -34.94 0.34
CA TYR A 174 -2.86 -33.55 0.61
C TYR A 174 -3.74 -33.44 1.84
N ARG A 175 -3.85 -32.24 2.40
CA ARG A 175 -4.78 -31.94 3.49
C ARG A 175 -5.58 -30.68 3.18
N LYS A 176 -6.91 -30.80 3.23
CA LYS A 176 -7.79 -29.64 3.14
C LYS A 176 -7.95 -29.00 4.51
N VAL A 177 -7.72 -27.70 4.55
CA VAL A 177 -7.72 -26.89 5.76
C VAL A 177 -8.77 -25.79 5.61
N LYS A 178 -9.77 -25.80 6.47
CA LYS A 178 -10.72 -24.68 6.56
C LYS A 178 -10.14 -23.65 7.51
N ILE A 179 -10.25 -22.37 7.20
CA ILE A 179 -9.80 -21.30 8.07
C ILE A 179 -11.06 -20.75 8.79
N ARG A 180 -11.36 -21.22 10.02
CA ARG A 180 -12.39 -20.66 10.92
C ARG A 180 -11.98 -20.61 12.41
N ARG A 181 -12.77 -19.90 13.25
CA ARG A 181 -12.62 -19.83 14.73
C ARG A 181 -13.53 -20.80 15.47
N LYS A 182 -12.97 -21.64 16.36
CA LYS A 182 -13.71 -22.27 17.48
C LYS A 182 -13.12 -21.80 18.79
N GLY A 183 -13.97 -21.33 19.70
CA GLY A 183 -13.64 -21.32 21.13
C GLY A 183 -12.44 -20.48 21.57
N GLY A 184 -11.93 -19.57 20.73
CA GLY A 184 -10.81 -18.70 21.10
C GLY A 184 -9.42 -19.33 21.02
N ILE A 185 -9.28 -20.52 20.43
CA ILE A 185 -7.98 -21.14 20.16
C ILE A 185 -7.80 -21.19 18.64
N SER A 186 -6.83 -20.45 18.11
CA SER A 186 -6.28 -20.74 16.79
C SER A 186 -5.62 -22.11 16.85
N ILE A 187 -5.95 -23.02 15.92
CA ILE A 187 -5.05 -24.15 15.69
C ILE A 187 -3.78 -23.55 15.12
N ASP A 188 -2.76 -23.44 15.97
CA ASP A 188 -1.38 -23.15 15.60
C ASP A 188 -0.84 -24.20 14.62
N MET A 189 0.23 -23.83 13.92
CA MET A 189 0.88 -24.74 12.97
C MET A 189 1.31 -26.06 13.63
N VAL A 190 1.72 -26.01 14.90
CA VAL A 190 2.19 -27.15 15.69
C VAL A 190 1.08 -28.19 15.87
N ASN A 191 -0.12 -27.76 16.27
CA ASN A 191 -1.29 -28.62 16.37
C ASN A 191 -1.71 -29.14 14.99
N PHE A 192 -1.59 -28.33 13.93
CA PHE A 192 -1.89 -28.78 12.57
C PHE A 192 -0.95 -29.91 12.12
N GLN A 193 0.35 -29.79 12.35
CA GLN A 193 1.33 -30.84 12.09
C GLN A 193 1.01 -32.08 12.92
N GLN A 194 0.95 -31.95 14.24
CA GLN A 194 0.82 -33.05 15.18
C GLN A 194 -0.43 -33.93 14.95
N ILE A 195 -1.57 -33.32 14.61
CA ILE A 195 -2.79 -34.08 14.29
C ILE A 195 -2.61 -34.93 13.02
N GLY A 196 -1.90 -34.41 12.01
CA GLY A 196 -1.63 -35.16 10.78
C GLY A 196 -0.73 -36.37 11.01
N GLU A 197 0.30 -36.17 11.84
CA GLU A 197 1.31 -37.18 12.12
C GLU A 197 0.73 -38.39 12.85
N VAL A 198 -0.07 -38.15 13.89
CA VAL A 198 -0.69 -39.21 14.71
C VAL A 198 -1.73 -40.02 13.93
N GLU A 199 -2.46 -39.39 13.01
CA GLU A 199 -3.53 -40.05 12.25
C GLU A 199 -3.02 -40.82 11.01
N THR A 200 -1.94 -40.34 10.37
CA THR A 200 -1.59 -40.77 9.00
C THR A 200 -0.11 -41.06 8.73
N GLY A 201 0.81 -40.66 9.62
CA GLY A 201 2.26 -40.72 9.35
C GLY A 201 2.75 -39.69 8.30
N LEU A 202 1.93 -38.69 7.99
CA LEU A 202 2.24 -37.58 7.08
C LEU A 202 2.26 -36.26 7.87
N SER A 203 3.14 -35.32 7.48
CA SER A 203 3.29 -34.02 8.11
C SER A 203 3.31 -32.87 7.09
N PHE A 204 2.91 -31.68 7.53
CA PHE A 204 3.03 -30.45 6.75
C PHE A 204 4.37 -29.79 7.06
N MET A 205 5.25 -29.65 6.08
CA MET A 205 6.68 -29.39 6.33
C MET A 205 7.10 -27.91 6.26
N VAL A 206 6.20 -27.00 5.88
CA VAL A 206 6.53 -25.56 5.88
C VAL A 206 6.48 -25.07 7.32
N ASP A 207 7.59 -24.48 7.79
CA ASP A 207 7.82 -24.13 9.19
C ASP A 207 8.53 -22.76 9.32
N PRO A 208 7.78 -21.65 9.42
CA PRO A 208 8.34 -20.31 9.44
C PRO A 208 8.93 -19.92 10.80
N GLY A 209 9.05 -20.85 11.76
CA GLY A 209 9.61 -20.61 13.10
C GLY A 209 8.78 -19.72 14.03
N ALA A 210 7.76 -19.03 13.51
CA ALA A 210 6.74 -18.32 14.28
C ALA A 210 5.45 -19.13 14.39
N ASP A 211 4.68 -18.89 15.45
CA ASP A 211 3.34 -19.46 15.60
C ASP A 211 2.33 -18.75 14.68
N ALA A 212 2.40 -19.06 13.39
CA ALA A 212 1.62 -18.42 12.33
C ALA A 212 0.34 -19.20 11.99
N SER A 213 -0.71 -18.46 11.58
CA SER A 213 -1.90 -19.10 10.99
C SER A 213 -1.63 -19.51 9.55
N ILE A 214 -2.23 -20.62 9.08
CA ILE A 214 -2.12 -21.06 7.68
C ILE A 214 -2.58 -19.96 6.70
N GLY A 215 -3.61 -19.19 7.05
CA GLY A 215 -4.05 -18.05 6.24
C GLY A 215 -2.97 -16.97 6.11
N GLY A 216 -2.29 -16.64 7.22
CA GLY A 216 -1.14 -15.73 7.21
C GLY A 216 0.04 -16.29 6.42
N MET A 217 0.33 -17.59 6.56
CA MET A 217 1.37 -18.27 5.79
C MET A 217 1.10 -18.22 4.28
N VAL A 218 -0.15 -18.50 3.85
CA VAL A 218 -0.55 -18.34 2.44
C VAL A 218 -0.39 -16.87 2.02
N ALA A 219 -0.91 -15.93 2.82
CA ALA A 219 -0.88 -14.51 2.49
C ALA A 219 0.54 -13.98 2.31
N CYS A 220 1.49 -14.35 3.17
CA CYS A 220 2.87 -13.88 3.10
C CYS A 220 3.75 -14.75 2.18
N GLY A 221 3.26 -15.90 1.73
CA GLY A 221 4.09 -16.85 0.98
C GLY A 221 5.20 -17.46 1.83
N ALA A 222 4.86 -17.81 3.08
CA ALA A 222 5.83 -18.23 4.10
C ALA A 222 6.74 -19.38 3.65
N SER A 223 7.97 -19.36 4.18
CA SER A 223 9.01 -20.35 3.97
C SER A 223 9.38 -21.00 5.30
N GLY A 224 10.62 -21.44 5.46
CA GLY A 224 11.15 -22.03 6.68
C GLY A 224 12.39 -22.88 6.45
N THR A 225 12.96 -23.40 7.54
CA THR A 225 14.21 -24.19 7.51
C THR A 225 14.17 -25.42 6.59
N ALA A 226 12.99 -25.97 6.32
CA ALA A 226 12.80 -27.16 5.48
C ALA A 226 12.40 -26.84 4.02
N ALA A 227 12.26 -25.56 3.65
CA ALA A 227 11.87 -25.13 2.30
C ALA A 227 12.86 -25.61 1.23
N VAL A 228 14.13 -25.74 1.62
CA VAL A 228 15.23 -26.29 0.83
C VAL A 228 14.96 -27.67 0.20
N LYS A 229 14.07 -28.45 0.83
CA LYS A 229 13.61 -29.78 0.38
C LYS A 229 12.15 -29.79 -0.08
N TYR A 230 11.27 -29.10 0.67
CA TYR A 230 9.81 -29.22 0.49
C TYR A 230 9.17 -28.03 -0.23
N GLY A 231 9.93 -26.97 -0.51
CA GLY A 231 9.44 -25.71 -1.05
C GLY A 231 8.71 -24.84 -0.03
N THR A 232 8.31 -23.65 -0.46
CA THR A 232 7.59 -22.67 0.35
C THR A 232 6.08 -22.93 0.33
N MET A 233 5.28 -22.06 0.94
CA MET A 233 3.82 -22.05 0.75
C MET A 233 3.40 -22.02 -0.71
N ARG A 234 4.16 -21.33 -1.58
CA ARG A 234 3.86 -21.26 -3.01
C ARG A 234 3.86 -22.62 -3.70
N GLU A 235 4.79 -23.49 -3.32
CA GLU A 235 4.89 -24.85 -3.86
C GLU A 235 3.94 -25.84 -3.17
N ASN A 236 3.54 -25.55 -1.92
CA ASN A 236 2.73 -26.44 -1.09
C ASN A 236 1.22 -26.18 -1.18
N VAL A 237 0.76 -25.02 -1.64
CA VAL A 237 -0.67 -24.73 -1.85
C VAL A 237 -1.18 -25.34 -3.16
N LEU A 238 -2.20 -26.19 -3.07
CA LEU A 238 -2.87 -26.85 -4.21
C LEU A 238 -4.17 -26.16 -4.62
N ALA A 239 -4.96 -25.70 -3.63
CA ALA A 239 -6.24 -25.04 -3.86
C ALA A 239 -6.55 -24.03 -2.76
N LEU A 240 -7.32 -23.00 -3.08
CA LEU A 240 -7.77 -21.97 -2.14
C LEU A 240 -9.26 -21.69 -2.32
N THR A 241 -9.95 -21.46 -1.21
CA THR A 241 -11.21 -20.69 -1.16
C THR A 241 -10.86 -19.31 -0.60
N ALA A 242 -11.27 -18.25 -1.30
CA ALA A 242 -10.99 -16.89 -0.87
C ALA A 242 -12.17 -15.95 -1.18
N VAL A 243 -12.29 -14.86 -0.43
CA VAL A 243 -13.28 -13.81 -0.67
C VAL A 243 -12.60 -12.61 -1.30
N LEU A 244 -13.05 -12.25 -2.49
CA LEU A 244 -12.63 -11.06 -3.23
C LEU A 244 -13.25 -9.81 -2.59
N PRO A 245 -12.76 -8.60 -2.90
CA PRO A 245 -13.35 -7.38 -2.35
C PRO A 245 -14.69 -7.12 -3.05
N PRO A 246 -15.50 -6.19 -2.55
CA PRO A 246 -16.55 -5.62 -3.38
C PRO A 246 -15.94 -4.95 -4.63
N THR A 247 -16.44 -5.33 -5.82
CA THR A 247 -16.11 -4.67 -7.10
C THR A 247 -17.14 -3.63 -7.52
N LYS A 248 -18.20 -3.47 -6.70
CA LYS A 248 -19.31 -2.53 -6.89
C LYS A 248 -19.62 -1.86 -5.57
N ILE A 249 -20.13 -0.63 -5.65
CA ILE A 249 -20.63 0.12 -4.49
C ILE A 249 -22.04 -0.40 -4.19
N ARG A 250 -22.29 -0.78 -2.94
CA ARG A 250 -23.60 -1.25 -2.49
C ARG A 250 -24.53 -0.05 -2.22
N PRO A 251 -25.75 0.00 -2.79
CA PRO A 251 -26.70 1.09 -2.50
C PRO A 251 -27.14 1.11 -1.04
N ALA A 252 -27.40 2.30 -0.49
CA ALA A 252 -27.83 2.44 0.92
C ALA A 252 -29.20 1.77 1.17
N CYS A 253 -30.08 1.78 0.16
CA CYS A 253 -31.39 1.14 0.21
C CYS A 253 -31.36 -0.39 0.09
N ASP A 254 -30.21 -0.97 -0.29
CA ASP A 254 -30.07 -2.41 -0.49
C ASP A 254 -29.66 -3.11 0.81
N ASN A 255 -30.66 -3.63 1.51
CA ASN A 255 -30.48 -4.45 2.72
C ASN A 255 -30.36 -5.96 2.43
N ASP A 256 -30.41 -6.40 1.17
CA ASP A 256 -30.31 -7.82 0.82
C ASP A 256 -28.85 -8.21 0.57
N PHE A 257 -28.27 -9.02 1.45
CA PHE A 257 -26.90 -9.54 1.30
C PHE A 257 -26.74 -10.52 0.14
N ASN A 258 -27.84 -10.94 -0.50
CA ASN A 258 -27.81 -11.80 -1.68
C ASN A 258 -27.85 -11.05 -3.02
N SER A 259 -27.88 -9.71 -3.00
CA SER A 259 -28.00 -8.88 -4.19
C SER A 259 -26.81 -8.96 -5.16
N ALA A 260 -26.92 -8.27 -6.30
CA ALA A 260 -25.90 -8.22 -7.35
C ALA A 260 -24.61 -7.47 -6.95
N PHE A 261 -24.54 -6.92 -5.74
CA PHE A 261 -23.43 -6.13 -5.19
C PHE A 261 -22.56 -6.91 -4.19
N LYS A 262 -22.89 -8.19 -3.91
CA LYS A 262 -22.12 -9.01 -2.97
C LYS A 262 -20.71 -9.33 -3.51
N PRO A 263 -19.68 -9.32 -2.65
CA PRO A 263 -18.35 -9.81 -3.02
C PRO A 263 -18.38 -11.28 -3.46
N GLU A 264 -17.46 -11.63 -4.35
CA GLU A 264 -17.38 -13.00 -4.87
C GLU A 264 -16.53 -13.90 -3.97
N ILE A 265 -17.06 -15.09 -3.69
CA ILE A 265 -16.29 -16.20 -3.11
C ILE A 265 -15.71 -16.99 -4.27
N VAL A 266 -14.38 -17.03 -4.36
CA VAL A 266 -13.66 -17.76 -5.39
C VAL A 266 -13.11 -19.06 -4.83
N GLN A 267 -13.24 -20.12 -5.62
CA GLN A 267 -12.57 -21.39 -5.41
C GLN A 267 -11.62 -21.61 -6.59
N CYS A 268 -10.35 -21.82 -6.28
CA CYS A 268 -9.34 -21.98 -7.31
C CYS A 268 -8.32 -23.07 -6.94
N GLY A 269 -7.70 -23.66 -7.97
CA GLY A 269 -6.84 -24.82 -7.81
C GLY A 269 -7.62 -26.14 -7.69
N THR A 270 -6.90 -27.21 -7.45
CA THR A 270 -7.43 -28.58 -7.39
C THR A 270 -6.48 -29.45 -6.57
N THR A 271 -6.99 -30.58 -6.05
CA THR A 271 -6.16 -31.60 -5.38
C THR A 271 -5.28 -32.37 -6.36
N ALA A 272 -5.54 -32.29 -7.67
CA ALA A 272 -4.67 -32.88 -8.67
C ALA A 272 -3.28 -32.22 -8.65
N LEU A 273 -2.24 -33.02 -8.42
CA LEU A 273 -0.85 -32.55 -8.34
C LEU A 273 -0.33 -31.92 -9.64
N LYS A 274 -1.03 -32.14 -10.76
CA LYS A 274 -0.72 -31.54 -12.05
C LYS A 274 -1.99 -30.98 -12.66
N SER A 275 -1.96 -29.69 -12.98
CA SER A 275 -3.02 -29.02 -13.73
C SER A 275 -2.42 -27.94 -14.61
N SER A 276 -2.87 -27.89 -15.87
CA SER A 276 -2.57 -26.81 -16.82
C SER A 276 -3.87 -26.14 -17.30
N ALA A 277 -4.98 -26.40 -16.61
CA ALA A 277 -6.28 -25.85 -16.93
C ALA A 277 -6.37 -24.38 -16.48
N GLY A 278 -5.92 -23.47 -17.33
CA GLY A 278 -5.95 -22.03 -17.09
C GLY A 278 -4.78 -21.52 -16.25
N TYR A 279 -4.95 -20.35 -15.65
CA TYR A 279 -3.92 -19.70 -14.85
C TYR A 279 -3.78 -20.33 -13.44
N ASN A 280 -2.56 -20.32 -12.91
CA ASN A 280 -2.29 -20.75 -11.54
C ASN A 280 -2.71 -19.66 -10.54
N LEU A 281 -4.03 -19.55 -10.31
CA LEU A 281 -4.61 -18.58 -9.37
C LEU A 281 -4.18 -18.81 -7.90
N PRO A 282 -4.03 -20.05 -7.39
CA PRO A 282 -3.49 -20.27 -6.05
C PRO A 282 -2.12 -19.62 -5.85
N ALA A 283 -1.23 -19.73 -6.84
CA ALA A 283 0.09 -19.10 -6.77
C ALA A 283 0.04 -17.56 -6.90
N LEU A 284 -1.01 -16.97 -7.46
CA LEU A 284 -1.20 -15.52 -7.49
C LEU A 284 -1.68 -14.98 -6.14
N LEU A 285 -2.58 -15.71 -5.48
CA LEU A 285 -3.12 -15.31 -4.17
C LEU A 285 -2.14 -15.59 -3.02
N THR A 286 -1.26 -16.59 -3.18
CA THR A 286 -0.17 -16.88 -2.25
C THR A 286 0.91 -15.80 -2.38
N GLY A 287 1.27 -15.15 -1.27
CA GLY A 287 2.16 -13.97 -1.28
C GLY A 287 1.46 -12.65 -1.62
N SER A 288 0.11 -12.61 -1.64
CA SER A 288 -0.64 -11.38 -1.90
C SER A 288 -0.84 -10.49 -0.67
N GLU A 289 -0.41 -10.93 0.51
CA GLU A 289 -0.46 -10.18 1.78
C GLU A 289 -1.88 -9.73 2.16
N GLY A 290 -2.90 -10.49 1.75
CA GLY A 290 -4.32 -10.13 2.00
C GLY A 290 -4.85 -9.01 1.11
N THR A 291 -4.03 -8.45 0.23
CA THR A 291 -4.38 -7.30 -0.62
C THR A 291 -5.27 -7.69 -1.81
N LEU A 292 -5.19 -8.96 -2.25
CA LEU A 292 -5.96 -9.51 -3.37
C LEU A 292 -7.10 -10.44 -2.97
N ALA A 293 -7.18 -10.91 -1.72
CA ALA A 293 -8.33 -11.66 -1.22
C ALA A 293 -8.16 -11.94 0.27
N ILE A 294 -9.26 -12.24 0.95
CA ILE A 294 -9.22 -12.90 2.26
C ILE A 294 -9.28 -14.40 2.02
N VAL A 295 -8.20 -15.12 2.31
CA VAL A 295 -8.15 -16.59 2.17
C VAL A 295 -8.92 -17.22 3.34
N THR A 296 -9.87 -18.11 3.03
CA THR A 296 -10.77 -18.72 4.02
C THR A 296 -10.68 -20.25 4.07
N GLU A 297 -10.15 -20.89 3.04
CA GLU A 297 -9.78 -22.31 3.07
C GLU A 297 -8.53 -22.51 2.20
N ALA A 298 -7.64 -23.42 2.59
CA ALA A 298 -6.47 -23.80 1.83
C ALA A 298 -6.34 -25.33 1.78
N THR A 299 -6.02 -25.88 0.62
CA THR A 299 -5.59 -27.27 0.48
C THR A 299 -4.09 -27.26 0.28
N VAL A 300 -3.36 -27.93 1.17
CA VAL A 300 -1.90 -27.98 1.17
C VAL A 300 -1.39 -29.41 0.94
N LYS A 301 -0.19 -29.54 0.38
CA LYS A 301 0.53 -30.82 0.31
C LYS A 301 0.96 -31.26 1.70
N ILE A 302 0.93 -32.56 1.96
CA ILE A 302 1.52 -33.19 3.14
C ILE A 302 2.53 -34.24 2.70
N HIS A 303 3.57 -34.45 3.51
CA HIS A 303 4.75 -35.23 3.14
C HIS A 303 4.96 -36.38 4.14
N PRO A 304 5.52 -37.52 3.71
CA PRO A 304 5.86 -38.60 4.62
C PRO A 304 6.90 -38.20 5.67
N ILE A 305 6.66 -38.61 6.91
CA ILE A 305 7.66 -38.52 7.98
C ILE A 305 8.69 -39.63 7.75
N HIS A 306 9.97 -39.27 7.73
CA HIS A 306 11.05 -40.23 7.51
C HIS A 306 11.56 -40.76 8.85
N ASN A 307 11.80 -42.07 8.93
CA ASN A 307 12.32 -42.70 10.15
C ASN A 307 13.84 -42.50 10.31
N ASN A 308 14.58 -42.31 9.21
CA ASN A 308 16.02 -42.14 9.24
C ASN A 308 16.34 -40.65 9.07
N VAL A 309 16.60 -39.99 10.20
CA VAL A 309 16.92 -38.56 10.24
C VAL A 309 18.22 -38.36 11.01
N ILE A 310 19.15 -37.61 10.44
CA ILE A 310 20.43 -37.26 11.08
C ILE A 310 20.58 -35.75 11.02
N ALA A 311 20.84 -35.13 12.17
CA ALA A 311 21.30 -33.73 12.23
C ALA A 311 22.83 -33.69 12.39
N ALA A 312 23.47 -32.66 11.86
CA ALA A 312 24.90 -32.44 12.01
C ALA A 312 25.23 -30.95 12.21
N VAL A 313 26.35 -30.69 12.88
CA VAL A 313 26.89 -29.37 13.15
C VAL A 313 28.38 -29.37 12.85
N CYS A 314 28.89 -28.30 12.23
CA CYS A 314 30.33 -28.09 12.02
C CYS A 314 30.71 -26.61 11.99
N ALA A 315 31.94 -26.29 12.40
CA ALA A 315 32.45 -24.93 12.51
C ALA A 315 33.50 -24.64 11.43
N PHE A 316 33.65 -23.37 11.05
CA PHE A 316 34.59 -22.89 10.04
C PHE A 316 35.40 -21.72 10.58
N ASP A 317 36.62 -21.51 10.09
CA ASP A 317 37.46 -20.39 10.53
C ASP A 317 36.97 -19.03 10.03
N ASP A 318 36.21 -18.99 8.92
CA ASP A 318 35.65 -17.77 8.37
C ASP A 318 34.28 -18.00 7.69
N LEU A 319 33.50 -16.93 7.59
CA LEU A 319 32.12 -16.97 7.12
C LEU A 319 32.01 -17.22 5.61
N HIS A 320 33.02 -16.78 4.83
CA HIS A 320 33.04 -16.96 3.38
C HIS A 320 33.18 -18.43 3.04
N THR A 321 34.15 -19.11 3.65
CA THR A 321 34.39 -20.55 3.50
C THR A 321 33.16 -21.38 3.90
N ALA A 322 32.49 -21.03 5.01
CA ALA A 322 31.26 -21.69 5.43
C ALA A 322 30.13 -21.55 4.39
N ALA A 323 29.94 -20.34 3.84
CA ALA A 323 28.94 -20.07 2.81
C ALA A 323 29.28 -20.75 1.47
N GLN A 324 30.56 -20.86 1.11
CA GLN A 324 30.99 -21.61 -0.08
C GLN A 324 30.73 -23.11 0.07
N ALA A 325 30.91 -23.68 1.26
CA ALA A 325 30.57 -25.07 1.53
C ALA A 325 29.07 -25.33 1.30
N VAL A 326 28.20 -24.42 1.74
CA VAL A 326 26.75 -24.47 1.45
C VAL A 326 26.48 -24.49 -0.05
N THR A 327 27.06 -23.53 -0.79
CA THR A 327 26.90 -23.46 -2.24
C THR A 327 27.35 -24.76 -2.91
N MET A 328 28.48 -25.34 -2.49
CA MET A 328 28.99 -26.60 -3.04
C MET A 328 28.09 -27.80 -2.73
N ILE A 329 27.60 -27.93 -1.49
CA ILE A 329 26.62 -28.96 -1.09
C ILE A 329 25.39 -28.91 -2.01
N ARG A 330 24.86 -27.71 -2.27
CA ARG A 330 23.70 -27.52 -3.13
C ARG A 330 23.99 -27.78 -4.61
N MET A 331 25.14 -27.30 -5.12
CA MET A 331 25.53 -27.49 -6.52
C MET A 331 25.82 -28.96 -6.86
N LEU A 332 26.34 -29.73 -5.91
CA LEU A 332 26.55 -31.18 -6.07
C LEU A 332 25.26 -32.00 -5.88
N GLY A 333 24.15 -31.35 -5.54
CA GLY A 333 22.86 -32.02 -5.37
C GLY A 333 22.80 -32.95 -4.17
N VAL A 334 23.59 -32.69 -3.12
CA VAL A 334 23.53 -33.47 -1.87
C VAL A 334 22.15 -33.26 -1.24
N PRO A 335 21.36 -34.34 -1.04
CA PRO A 335 20.01 -34.23 -0.48
C PRO A 335 20.04 -33.75 0.97
N VAL A 336 19.73 -32.47 1.19
CA VAL A 336 19.57 -31.89 2.53
C VAL A 336 18.10 -31.63 2.82
N SER A 337 17.68 -31.88 4.06
CA SER A 337 16.36 -31.52 4.58
C SER A 337 16.35 -30.12 5.20
N ARG A 338 17.47 -29.70 5.81
CA ARG A 338 17.70 -28.36 6.35
C ARG A 338 19.19 -28.02 6.24
N ILE A 339 19.51 -26.75 5.99
CA ILE A 339 20.90 -26.25 5.95
C ILE A 339 20.93 -24.77 6.33
N GLU A 340 21.35 -24.51 7.56
CA GLU A 340 21.39 -23.19 8.16
C GLU A 340 22.83 -22.76 8.39
N LEU A 341 23.13 -21.48 8.14
CA LEU A 341 24.43 -20.88 8.44
C LEU A 341 24.24 -19.80 9.50
N LEU A 342 25.07 -19.86 10.53
CA LEU A 342 25.18 -18.85 11.58
C LEU A 342 26.56 -18.22 11.49
N ASP A 343 26.65 -16.89 11.53
CA ASP A 343 27.91 -16.19 11.75
C ASP A 343 28.37 -16.25 13.22
N GLU A 344 29.55 -15.73 13.52
CA GLU A 344 30.13 -15.74 14.86
C GLU A 344 29.24 -15.03 15.91
N VAL A 345 28.60 -13.93 15.52
CA VAL A 345 27.70 -13.15 16.39
C VAL A 345 26.39 -13.90 16.66
N SER A 346 25.88 -14.63 15.68
CA SER A 346 24.73 -15.53 15.83
C SER A 346 25.07 -16.69 16.76
N VAL A 347 26.28 -17.24 16.67
CA VAL A 347 26.73 -18.28 17.62
C VAL A 347 26.90 -17.72 19.03
N GLN A 348 27.32 -16.46 19.18
CA GLN A 348 27.32 -15.78 20.48
C GLN A 348 25.89 -15.67 21.05
N ALA A 349 24.91 -15.24 20.24
CA ALA A 349 23.50 -15.20 20.65
C ALA A 349 22.97 -16.59 21.04
N PHE A 350 23.31 -17.61 20.25
CA PHE A 350 22.99 -19.00 20.54
C PHE A 350 23.53 -19.43 21.91
N ASN A 351 24.83 -19.25 22.15
CA ASN A 351 25.48 -19.64 23.41
C ASN A 351 24.90 -18.89 24.61
N ASN A 352 24.62 -17.59 24.48
CA ASN A 352 23.97 -16.81 25.55
C ASN A 352 22.59 -17.35 25.93
N SER A 353 21.83 -17.85 24.96
CA SER A 353 20.48 -18.38 25.20
C SER A 353 20.49 -19.66 26.05
N LEU A 354 21.56 -20.47 25.98
CA LEU A 354 21.71 -21.71 26.76
C LEU A 354 21.79 -21.44 28.28
N HIS A 355 22.24 -20.25 28.69
CA HIS A 355 22.30 -19.86 30.10
C HIS A 355 20.94 -19.41 30.67
N SER A 356 20.04 -18.95 29.81
CA SER A 356 18.76 -18.35 30.21
C SER A 356 17.66 -19.39 30.48
N THR A 357 17.82 -20.61 29.98
CA THR A 357 16.83 -21.67 30.16
C THR A 357 16.99 -22.33 31.53
N CYS A 358 15.98 -22.20 32.38
CA CYS A 358 15.76 -23.01 33.59
C CYS A 358 15.51 -24.49 33.29
N ASP A 359 15.55 -24.89 32.02
CA ASP A 359 15.39 -26.23 31.54
C ASP A 359 16.73 -26.98 31.59
N LYS A 360 16.98 -27.66 32.72
CA LYS A 360 18.16 -28.53 32.94
C LYS A 360 18.18 -29.77 32.02
N THR A 361 17.37 -29.79 30.95
CA THR A 361 17.15 -30.94 30.06
C THR A 361 17.81 -30.80 28.69
N ASN A 362 18.32 -29.62 28.31
CA ASN A 362 19.03 -29.45 27.04
C ASN A 362 20.52 -29.77 27.19
N ASN A 363 20.91 -31.00 26.85
CA ASN A 363 22.31 -31.48 26.77
C ASN A 363 23.13 -30.82 25.63
N LEU A 364 22.82 -29.59 25.22
CA LEU A 364 23.57 -28.89 24.17
C LEU A 364 24.79 -28.20 24.76
N GLU A 365 25.96 -28.53 24.23
CA GLU A 365 27.22 -27.87 24.58
C GLU A 365 27.31 -26.49 23.92
N HIS A 366 28.09 -25.60 24.54
CA HIS A 366 28.50 -24.35 23.89
C HIS A 366 29.22 -24.66 22.57
N LEU A 367 28.88 -23.89 21.54
CA LEU A 367 29.57 -23.92 20.26
C LEU A 367 30.81 -23.02 20.31
N GLU A 368 31.83 -23.36 19.53
CA GLU A 368 32.96 -22.45 19.32
C GLU A 368 32.45 -21.14 18.69
N LEU A 369 32.98 -19.99 19.13
CA LEU A 369 32.66 -18.68 18.54
C LEU A 369 33.27 -18.59 17.13
N LYS A 370 32.64 -19.26 16.19
CA LYS A 370 33.03 -19.43 14.80
C LYS A 370 31.78 -19.57 13.93
N PRO A 371 31.82 -19.15 12.66
CA PRO A 371 30.78 -19.46 11.70
C PRO A 371 30.46 -20.96 11.71
N THR A 372 29.18 -21.30 11.81
CA THR A 372 28.73 -22.66 12.09
C THR A 372 27.57 -23.06 11.17
N LEU A 373 27.66 -24.25 10.57
CA LEU A 373 26.58 -24.85 9.79
C LEU A 373 25.78 -25.83 10.63
N PHE A 374 24.46 -25.73 10.56
CA PHE A 374 23.53 -26.77 11.02
C PHE A 374 22.93 -27.47 9.80
N LEU A 375 22.98 -28.79 9.77
CA LEU A 375 22.55 -29.63 8.67
C LEU A 375 21.54 -30.65 9.19
N GLU A 376 20.54 -31.00 8.40
CA GLU A 376 19.70 -32.19 8.63
C GLU A 376 19.48 -32.94 7.33
N PHE A 377 19.53 -34.26 7.43
CA PHE A 377 19.35 -35.21 6.35
C PHE A 377 18.21 -36.15 6.73
N CYS A 378 17.33 -36.47 5.78
CA CYS A 378 16.40 -37.57 5.97
C CYS A 378 16.18 -38.38 4.70
N ALA A 379 16.12 -39.70 4.87
CA ALA A 379 16.01 -40.64 3.77
C ALA A 379 15.17 -41.87 4.13
N HIS A 380 14.82 -42.66 3.10
CA HIS A 380 14.02 -43.87 3.27
C HIS A 380 14.78 -45.01 3.98
N SER A 381 16.11 -45.03 3.89
CA SER A 381 16.96 -46.05 4.53
C SER A 381 18.13 -45.43 5.27
N GLU A 382 18.64 -46.17 6.26
CA GLU A 382 19.85 -45.80 7.01
C GLU A 382 21.07 -45.64 6.10
N ASN A 383 21.24 -46.49 5.09
CA ASN A 383 22.35 -46.37 4.14
C ASN A 383 22.31 -45.04 3.37
N SER A 384 21.14 -44.68 2.84
CA SER A 384 20.99 -43.45 2.05
C SER A 384 21.28 -42.20 2.86
N VAL A 385 20.75 -42.10 4.10
CA VAL A 385 21.01 -40.92 4.95
C VAL A 385 22.49 -40.82 5.36
N ASN A 386 23.17 -41.96 5.54
CA ASN A 386 24.60 -41.99 5.84
C ASN A 386 25.48 -41.64 4.63
N GLU A 387 25.04 -42.00 3.41
CA GLU A 387 25.69 -41.55 2.16
C GLU A 387 25.57 -40.03 2.01
N ASP A 388 24.38 -39.45 2.22
CA ASP A 388 24.14 -38.01 2.17
C ASP A 388 24.99 -37.26 3.20
N LEU A 389 25.03 -37.75 4.45
CA LEU A 389 25.87 -37.23 5.52
C LEU A 389 27.37 -37.31 5.16
N SER A 390 27.82 -38.42 4.59
CA SER A 390 29.22 -38.63 4.23
C SER A 390 29.67 -37.68 3.11
N ALA A 391 28.81 -37.45 2.12
CA ALA A 391 29.05 -36.46 1.07
C ALA A 391 29.18 -35.05 1.65
N ALA A 392 28.24 -34.63 2.50
CA ALA A 392 28.30 -33.33 3.17
C ALA A 392 29.55 -33.20 4.06
N LYS A 393 29.90 -34.23 4.82
CA LYS A 393 31.10 -34.26 5.66
C LYS A 393 32.38 -34.14 4.85
N HIS A 394 32.47 -34.83 3.71
CA HIS A 394 33.60 -34.73 2.81
C HIS A 394 33.76 -33.31 2.24
N ILE A 395 32.66 -32.67 1.85
CA ILE A 395 32.68 -31.28 1.39
C ILE A 395 33.12 -30.36 2.53
N CYS A 396 32.42 -30.38 3.67
CA CYS A 396 32.70 -29.47 4.78
C CYS A 396 34.14 -29.61 5.29
N ILE A 397 34.59 -30.83 5.62
CA ILE A 397 35.90 -31.06 6.23
C ILE A 397 37.01 -31.13 5.17
N GLY A 398 36.81 -31.94 4.12
CA GLY A 398 37.84 -32.28 3.15
C GLY A 398 38.19 -31.12 2.22
N GLU A 399 37.17 -30.40 1.74
CA GLU A 399 37.37 -29.32 0.76
C GLU A 399 37.42 -27.93 1.41
N PHE A 400 36.63 -27.71 2.47
CA PHE A 400 36.46 -26.40 3.11
C PHE A 400 37.01 -26.33 4.54
N GLY A 401 37.69 -27.36 5.02
CA GLY A 401 38.44 -27.30 6.28
C GLY A 401 37.61 -27.16 7.56
N ALA A 402 36.32 -27.53 7.53
CA ALA A 402 35.46 -27.48 8.70
C ALA A 402 36.00 -28.33 9.86
N THR A 403 35.86 -27.83 11.08
CA THR A 403 36.23 -28.51 12.32
C THR A 403 34.99 -28.93 13.12
N ASN A 404 35.21 -29.77 14.13
CA ASN A 404 34.18 -30.20 15.09
C ASN A 404 32.89 -30.73 14.45
N PHE A 405 33.01 -31.48 13.35
CA PHE A 405 31.85 -32.09 12.73
C PHE A 405 31.25 -33.15 13.67
N ARG A 406 30.06 -32.85 14.19
CA ARG A 406 29.29 -33.72 15.10
C ARG A 406 27.96 -34.06 14.44
N SER A 407 27.50 -35.29 14.60
CA SER A 407 26.20 -35.74 14.08
C SER A 407 25.41 -36.49 15.14
N ALA A 408 24.10 -36.33 15.14
CA ALA A 408 23.17 -36.98 16.05
C ALA A 408 21.97 -37.55 15.28
N SER A 409 21.64 -38.81 15.55
CA SER A 409 20.43 -39.47 15.03
C SER A 409 19.31 -39.55 16.07
N ASP A 410 19.63 -39.40 17.35
CA ASP A 410 18.62 -39.43 18.41
C ASP A 410 17.71 -38.21 18.36
N GLU A 411 16.42 -38.46 18.53
CA GLU A 411 15.38 -37.45 18.41
C GLU A 411 15.55 -36.29 19.40
N ILE A 412 15.97 -36.58 20.63
CA ILE A 412 16.14 -35.58 21.69
C ILE A 412 17.19 -34.54 21.29
N THR A 413 18.37 -34.98 20.85
CA THR A 413 19.46 -34.07 20.45
C THR A 413 19.09 -33.30 19.19
N ARG A 414 18.44 -33.93 18.20
CA ARG A 414 17.97 -33.24 16.99
C ARG A 414 16.94 -32.16 17.33
N HIS A 415 15.93 -32.49 18.14
CA HIS A 415 14.92 -31.53 18.57
C HIS A 415 15.51 -30.38 19.37
N ALA A 416 16.47 -30.66 20.26
CA ALA A 416 17.16 -29.60 21.00
C ALA A 416 17.89 -28.63 20.05
N LEU A 417 18.64 -29.16 19.07
CA LEU A 417 19.37 -28.33 18.09
C LEU A 417 18.42 -27.40 17.32
N TRP A 418 17.32 -27.95 16.78
CA TRP A 418 16.36 -27.18 16.02
C TRP A 418 15.55 -26.23 16.89
N ALA A 419 15.18 -26.61 18.11
CA ALA A 419 14.53 -25.71 19.05
C ALA A 419 15.43 -24.51 19.39
N ALA A 420 16.74 -24.74 19.54
CA ALA A 420 17.70 -23.66 19.74
C ALA A 420 17.85 -22.77 18.50
N ARG A 421 17.89 -23.34 17.29
CA ARG A 421 17.87 -22.56 16.03
C ARG A 421 16.61 -21.70 15.88
N HIS A 422 15.42 -22.20 16.23
CA HIS A 422 14.18 -21.41 16.18
C HIS A 422 14.18 -20.24 17.17
N ARG A 423 14.82 -20.40 18.33
CA ARG A 423 14.98 -19.33 19.33
C ARG A 423 16.00 -18.26 18.95
N LEU A 424 16.77 -18.48 17.88
CA LEU A 424 17.86 -17.60 17.47
C LEU A 424 17.38 -16.17 17.16
N TYR A 425 16.15 -16.01 16.69
CA TYR A 425 15.52 -14.70 16.52
C TYR A 425 15.47 -13.92 17.83
N TYR A 426 14.85 -14.51 18.87
CA TYR A 426 14.73 -13.87 20.19
C TYR A 426 16.09 -13.69 20.88
N SER A 427 17.00 -14.64 20.76
CA SER A 427 18.34 -14.50 21.36
C SER A 427 19.20 -13.46 20.67
N SER A 428 18.98 -13.23 19.36
CA SER A 428 19.64 -12.14 18.61
C SER A 428 19.17 -10.77 19.08
N ILE A 429 17.87 -10.61 19.34
CA ILE A 429 17.33 -9.37 19.93
C ILE A 429 17.96 -9.13 21.31
N ALA A 430 18.06 -10.18 22.12
CA ALA A 430 18.60 -10.13 23.48
C ALA A 430 20.11 -9.78 23.56
N LEU A 431 20.83 -9.75 22.43
CA LEU A 431 22.20 -9.22 22.40
C LEU A 431 22.26 -7.73 22.75
N LYS A 432 21.15 -7.01 22.61
CA LYS A 432 21.02 -5.62 23.03
C LYS A 432 20.01 -5.52 24.16
N GLU A 433 20.51 -5.15 25.34
CA GLU A 433 19.67 -4.98 26.54
C GLU A 433 18.59 -3.92 26.28
N GLY A 434 17.35 -4.22 26.68
CA GLY A 434 16.19 -3.35 26.48
C GLY A 434 15.56 -3.41 25.08
N ALA A 435 16.18 -4.07 24.10
CA ALA A 435 15.59 -4.22 22.77
C ALA A 435 14.41 -5.20 22.80
N THR A 436 13.43 -4.95 21.94
CA THR A 436 12.24 -5.78 21.77
C THR A 436 12.05 -6.10 20.29
N PRO A 437 11.20 -7.08 19.91
CA PRO A 437 10.80 -7.27 18.52
C PRO A 437 10.35 -5.97 17.85
N ARG A 438 9.57 -5.14 18.58
CA ARG A 438 9.03 -3.84 18.11
C ARG A 438 10.07 -2.73 17.97
N SER A 439 11.31 -2.94 18.42
CA SER A 439 12.40 -1.98 18.23
C SER A 439 13.54 -2.58 17.40
N THR A 440 13.32 -3.72 16.76
CA THR A 440 14.35 -4.44 16.00
C THR A 440 14.10 -4.34 14.51
N LEU A 441 15.10 -3.94 13.74
CA LEU A 441 15.04 -4.03 12.28
C LEU A 441 15.46 -5.43 11.85
N LEU A 442 14.54 -6.18 11.26
CA LEU A 442 14.82 -7.47 10.65
C LEU A 442 15.05 -7.29 9.15
N THR A 443 16.09 -7.93 8.63
CA THR A 443 16.28 -8.08 7.19
C THR A 443 15.95 -9.50 6.75
N ASP A 444 15.63 -9.66 5.47
CA ASP A 444 15.28 -10.93 4.88
C ASP A 444 15.66 -10.89 3.39
N ALA A 445 16.93 -11.16 3.13
CA ALA A 445 17.49 -11.10 1.80
C ALA A 445 17.60 -12.50 1.22
N CYS A 446 17.30 -12.65 -0.07
CA CYS A 446 17.56 -13.89 -0.79
C CYS A 446 18.28 -13.60 -2.10
N VAL A 447 19.36 -14.33 -2.37
CA VAL A 447 20.24 -14.13 -3.53
C VAL A 447 20.46 -15.43 -4.27
N PRO A 448 20.85 -15.38 -5.56
CA PRO A 448 21.34 -16.57 -6.25
C PRO A 448 22.47 -17.22 -5.44
N LEU A 449 22.45 -18.56 -5.30
CA LEU A 449 23.43 -19.31 -4.50
C LEU A 449 24.90 -19.03 -4.88
N SER A 450 25.16 -18.65 -6.14
CA SER A 450 26.49 -18.27 -6.62
C SER A 450 26.99 -16.93 -6.06
N GLN A 451 26.11 -16.11 -5.49
CA GLN A 451 26.39 -14.79 -4.91
C GLN A 451 26.25 -14.78 -3.38
N PHE A 452 25.78 -15.89 -2.79
CA PHE A 452 25.45 -15.99 -1.37
C PHE A 452 26.61 -15.64 -0.45
N ALA A 453 27.79 -16.25 -0.67
CA ALA A 453 28.97 -16.03 0.16
C ALA A 453 29.42 -14.57 0.17
N ASP A 454 29.53 -13.95 -1.01
CA ASP A 454 30.05 -12.58 -1.14
C ASP A 454 29.08 -11.56 -0.52
N VAL A 455 27.77 -11.71 -0.74
CA VAL A 455 26.76 -10.80 -0.20
C VAL A 455 26.65 -10.94 1.32
N LEU A 456 26.67 -12.16 1.86
CA LEU A 456 26.60 -12.41 3.29
C LEU A 456 27.81 -11.80 4.02
N VAL A 457 29.02 -12.04 3.52
CA VAL A 457 30.25 -11.52 4.13
C VAL A 457 30.32 -10.00 4.04
N ALA A 458 29.95 -9.41 2.90
CA ALA A 458 29.90 -7.96 2.77
C ALA A 458 28.88 -7.33 3.73
N THR A 459 27.72 -7.98 3.94
CA THR A 459 26.73 -7.51 4.92
C THR A 459 27.28 -7.56 6.34
N ALA A 460 27.85 -8.68 6.76
CA ALA A 460 28.45 -8.81 8.09
C ALA A 460 29.57 -7.78 8.31
N SER A 461 30.34 -7.48 7.26
CA SER A 461 31.37 -6.43 7.27
C SER A 461 30.78 -5.03 7.42
N ASP A 462 29.69 -4.70 6.73
CA ASP A 462 29.02 -3.40 6.85
C ASP A 462 28.55 -3.17 8.28
N VAL A 463 27.79 -4.13 8.83
CA VAL A 463 27.26 -4.10 10.20
C VAL A 463 28.37 -3.85 11.21
N LYS A 464 29.48 -4.59 11.10
CA LYS A 464 30.66 -4.41 11.96
C LYS A 464 31.31 -3.03 11.78
N THR A 465 31.41 -2.54 10.56
CA THR A 465 32.03 -1.23 10.25
C THR A 465 31.19 -0.07 10.79
N PHE A 466 29.87 -0.20 10.75
CA PHE A 466 28.93 0.76 11.31
C PHE A 466 28.81 0.68 12.84
N GLY A 467 29.42 -0.31 13.49
CA GLY A 467 29.30 -0.51 14.93
C GLY A 467 27.91 -0.97 15.37
N VAL A 468 27.15 -1.59 14.46
CA VAL A 468 25.80 -2.09 14.70
C VAL A 468 25.87 -3.52 15.23
N VAL A 469 25.01 -3.86 16.20
CA VAL A 469 24.77 -5.26 16.56
C VAL A 469 23.87 -5.85 15.48
N GLY A 470 24.36 -6.86 14.74
CA GLY A 470 23.60 -7.43 13.63
C GLY A 470 24.02 -8.85 13.27
N PRO A 471 23.74 -9.86 14.12
CA PRO A 471 23.97 -11.27 13.78
C PRO A 471 23.36 -11.64 12.44
N CYS A 472 24.16 -12.27 11.58
CA CYS A 472 23.75 -12.79 10.28
C CYS A 472 23.58 -14.31 10.31
N PHE A 473 22.36 -14.78 10.05
CA PHE A 473 22.05 -16.20 9.95
C PHE A 473 20.89 -16.46 9.00
N GLY A 474 20.71 -17.70 8.53
CA GLY A 474 19.47 -18.07 7.85
C GLY A 474 19.54 -19.34 7.00
N HIS A 475 18.53 -19.46 6.15
CA HIS A 475 18.25 -20.58 5.24
C HIS A 475 19.24 -20.63 4.07
N ALA A 476 20.48 -20.96 4.41
CA ALA A 476 21.63 -20.86 3.52
C ALA A 476 21.47 -21.70 2.24
N GLY A 477 20.79 -22.86 2.33
CA GLY A 477 20.55 -23.73 1.18
C GLY A 477 19.69 -23.13 0.06
N ASP A 478 18.92 -22.10 0.37
CA ASP A 478 18.07 -21.39 -0.58
C ASP A 478 18.67 -20.02 -0.97
N GLY A 479 19.85 -19.68 -0.42
CA GLY A 479 20.48 -18.37 -0.59
C GLY A 479 19.81 -17.26 0.22
N ASN A 480 18.98 -17.62 1.20
CA ASN A 480 18.24 -16.69 2.06
C ASN A 480 18.95 -16.52 3.41
N PHE A 481 19.08 -15.27 3.86
CA PHE A 481 19.65 -14.94 5.16
C PHE A 481 19.00 -13.68 5.74
N HIS A 482 19.14 -13.58 7.06
CA HIS A 482 18.67 -12.48 7.87
C HIS A 482 19.86 -11.84 8.58
N CYS A 483 19.76 -10.53 8.77
CA CYS A 483 20.56 -9.75 9.70
C CYS A 483 19.59 -9.08 10.67
N ILE A 484 19.69 -9.42 11.95
CA ILE A 484 18.79 -8.95 13.02
C ILE A 484 19.44 -7.78 13.74
N MET A 485 18.96 -6.55 13.52
CA MET A 485 19.58 -5.35 14.05
C MET A 485 18.71 -4.72 15.15
N PRO A 486 18.89 -5.11 16.43
CA PRO A 486 18.12 -4.58 17.54
C PRO A 486 18.48 -3.12 17.82
N MET A 487 17.45 -2.33 18.16
CA MET A 487 17.55 -0.96 18.64
C MET A 487 16.75 -0.79 19.95
N THR A 488 17.00 0.30 20.66
CA THR A 488 16.19 0.77 21.80
C THR A 488 15.80 2.23 21.60
N GLU A 489 14.81 2.71 22.37
CA GLU A 489 14.43 4.11 22.36
C GLU A 489 15.58 5.02 22.82
N ASP A 490 16.39 4.54 23.77
CA ASP A 490 17.54 5.23 24.34
C ASP A 490 18.76 5.34 23.41
N ASP A 491 18.74 4.65 22.25
CA ASP A 491 19.84 4.75 21.30
C ASP A 491 19.95 6.16 20.71
N SER A 492 21.19 6.61 20.51
CA SER A 492 21.47 7.83 19.77
C SER A 492 20.95 7.75 18.33
N GLU A 493 20.49 8.88 17.79
CA GLU A 493 20.06 8.96 16.39
C GLU A 493 21.16 8.49 15.41
N ASP A 494 22.44 8.77 15.70
CA ASP A 494 23.57 8.27 14.90
C ASP A 494 23.60 6.73 14.79
N TYR A 495 23.24 6.01 15.85
CA TYR A 495 23.19 4.55 15.85
C TYR A 495 21.98 4.03 15.05
N LYS A 496 20.81 4.67 15.21
CA LYS A 496 19.61 4.33 14.43
C LYS A 496 19.85 4.56 12.94
N ASP A 497 20.48 5.68 12.57
CA ASP A 497 20.88 5.99 11.20
C ASP A 497 21.87 4.95 10.66
N ALA A 498 22.84 4.51 11.47
CA ALA A 498 23.77 3.45 11.10
C ALA A 498 23.06 2.11 10.82
N VAL A 499 22.05 1.74 11.62
CA VAL A 499 21.20 0.56 11.39
C VAL A 499 20.46 0.66 10.05
N PHE A 500 19.80 1.80 9.78
CA PHE A 500 19.08 2.00 8.53
C PHE A 500 20.00 2.04 7.31
N GLN A 501 21.21 2.58 7.45
CA GLN A 501 22.21 2.60 6.38
C GLN A 501 22.76 1.20 6.09
N ALA A 502 23.02 0.38 7.11
CA ALA A 502 23.43 -1.01 6.94
C ALA A 502 22.35 -1.81 6.18
N ASN A 503 21.07 -1.61 6.52
CA ASN A 503 19.95 -2.21 5.81
C ASN A 503 19.86 -1.75 4.34
N GLU A 504 19.99 -0.45 4.05
CA GLU A 504 19.94 0.06 2.67
C GLU A 504 21.11 -0.52 1.85
N ASN A 505 22.32 -0.58 2.40
CA ASN A 505 23.48 -1.19 1.74
C ASN A 505 23.24 -2.67 1.41
N LEU A 506 22.71 -3.45 2.36
CA LEU A 506 22.32 -4.85 2.14
C LEU A 506 21.33 -4.96 0.99
N ILE A 507 20.26 -4.17 1.00
CA ILE A 507 19.19 -4.28 0.00
C ILE A 507 19.69 -3.87 -1.38
N GLU A 508 20.45 -2.78 -1.50
CA GLU A 508 21.04 -2.36 -2.77
C GLU A 508 21.97 -3.41 -3.35
N ARG A 509 22.81 -4.02 -2.51
CA ARG A 509 23.71 -5.11 -2.91
C ARG A 509 22.93 -6.33 -3.40
N VAL A 510 21.94 -6.76 -2.64
CA VAL A 510 21.08 -7.91 -2.99
C VAL A 510 20.40 -7.69 -4.34
N ILE A 511 19.85 -6.50 -4.58
CA ILE A 511 19.22 -6.14 -5.86
C ILE A 511 20.26 -6.15 -7.00
N SER A 512 21.46 -5.62 -6.76
CA SER A 512 22.51 -5.51 -7.79
C SER A 512 22.99 -6.87 -8.33
N VAL A 513 22.89 -7.93 -7.53
CA VAL A 513 23.28 -9.30 -7.91
C VAL A 513 22.10 -10.15 -8.41
N GLY A 514 20.93 -9.54 -8.61
CA GLY A 514 19.71 -10.22 -9.07
C GLY A 514 18.98 -11.01 -7.99
N GLY A 515 19.20 -10.68 -6.71
CA GLY A 515 18.42 -11.19 -5.58
C GLY A 515 17.12 -10.42 -5.34
N THR A 516 16.48 -10.71 -4.20
CA THR A 516 15.23 -10.09 -3.72
C THR A 516 15.41 -9.51 -2.32
N CYS A 517 14.83 -8.33 -2.07
CA CYS A 517 14.86 -7.67 -0.76
C CYS A 517 13.95 -8.32 0.30
N THR A 518 13.22 -9.36 -0.09
CA THR A 518 12.36 -10.18 0.77
C THR A 518 12.37 -11.61 0.23
N GLY A 519 12.85 -12.56 1.03
CA GLY A 519 12.86 -13.98 0.72
C GLY A 519 11.56 -14.66 1.16
N GLU A 520 11.10 -14.35 2.38
CA GLU A 520 9.98 -15.03 3.03
C GLU A 520 9.04 -14.13 3.85
N HIS A 521 9.48 -12.94 4.27
CA HIS A 521 8.69 -12.09 5.16
C HIS A 521 7.60 -11.30 4.43
N GLY A 522 7.67 -11.19 3.10
CA GLY A 522 6.79 -10.32 2.32
C GLY A 522 7.34 -8.89 2.17
N VAL A 523 6.60 -8.05 1.47
CA VAL A 523 6.94 -6.64 1.22
C VAL A 523 6.41 -5.76 2.35
N GLY A 524 5.18 -6.04 2.79
CA GLY A 524 4.43 -5.16 3.66
C GLY A 524 4.45 -3.72 3.12
N TYR A 525 4.56 -2.75 4.02
CA TYR A 525 4.81 -1.38 3.59
C TYR A 525 6.29 -1.00 3.71
N GLY A 526 7.04 -1.65 4.61
CA GLY A 526 8.44 -1.34 4.90
C GLY A 526 9.36 -1.48 3.68
N LYS A 527 9.11 -2.48 2.82
CA LYS A 527 9.95 -2.78 1.66
C LYS A 527 9.40 -2.30 0.32
N LYS A 528 8.21 -1.70 0.29
CA LYS A 528 7.56 -1.26 -0.96
C LYS A 528 8.46 -0.33 -1.79
N LYS A 529 9.24 0.54 -1.14
CA LYS A 529 10.17 1.47 -1.82
C LYS A 529 11.21 0.77 -2.72
N TYR A 530 11.54 -0.49 -2.42
CA TYR A 530 12.56 -1.25 -3.16
C TYR A 530 12.02 -1.94 -4.42
N LEU A 531 10.70 -2.12 -4.56
CA LEU A 531 10.11 -2.80 -5.71
C LEU A 531 10.43 -2.09 -7.04
N ASN A 532 10.47 -0.75 -7.03
CA ASN A 532 10.85 0.03 -8.21
C ASN A 532 12.33 -0.18 -8.58
N LYS A 533 13.23 -0.34 -7.60
CA LYS A 533 14.64 -0.66 -7.85
C LYS A 533 14.78 -2.07 -8.46
N MET A 534 14.01 -3.04 -7.98
CA MET A 534 14.08 -4.44 -8.45
C MET A 534 13.51 -4.66 -9.86
N TYR A 535 12.33 -4.10 -10.15
CA TYR A 535 11.60 -4.41 -11.38
C TYR A 535 11.62 -3.25 -12.41
N GLY A 536 12.30 -2.15 -12.07
CA GLY A 536 12.40 -0.93 -12.88
C GLY A 536 11.05 -0.31 -13.18
N GLU A 537 10.95 0.42 -14.30
CA GLU A 537 9.68 0.93 -14.82
C GLU A 537 8.68 -0.20 -15.15
N GLY A 538 9.10 -1.47 -15.21
CA GLY A 538 8.18 -2.60 -15.37
C GLY A 538 7.41 -2.95 -14.10
N ALA A 539 7.79 -2.41 -12.95
CA ALA A 539 7.15 -2.66 -11.66
C ALA A 539 5.68 -2.20 -11.72
N PRO A 540 4.71 -3.00 -11.24
CA PRO A 540 3.35 -2.53 -11.03
C PRO A 540 3.37 -1.18 -10.28
N GLY A 541 2.84 -0.12 -10.91
CA GLY A 541 2.78 1.24 -10.32
C GLY A 541 3.87 2.23 -10.69
N SER A 542 4.85 1.86 -11.51
CA SER A 542 6.04 2.69 -11.76
C SER A 542 6.03 3.52 -13.05
N ARG A 543 5.08 3.29 -13.99
CA ARG A 543 4.99 4.06 -15.26
C ARG A 543 3.91 5.12 -15.23
N GLU A 544 4.22 6.30 -15.77
CA GLU A 544 3.21 7.31 -16.06
C GLU A 544 2.33 6.90 -17.24
N THR A 545 1.03 6.75 -17.01
CA THR A 545 0.04 6.49 -18.05
C THR A 545 -0.81 7.73 -18.33
N PHE A 546 -1.51 7.78 -19.46
CA PHE A 546 -2.59 8.77 -19.67
C PHE A 546 -3.78 8.35 -18.83
N THR A 547 -4.14 9.15 -17.85
CA THR A 547 -5.09 8.71 -16.82
C THR A 547 -6.50 9.16 -17.15
N GLY A 548 -6.68 10.41 -17.59
CA GLY A 548 -7.98 10.97 -17.93
C GLY A 548 -9.02 10.69 -16.84
N TRP A 549 -10.15 10.08 -17.21
CA TRP A 549 -11.24 9.74 -16.26
C TRP A 549 -11.05 8.39 -15.56
N THR A 550 -10.01 7.64 -15.92
CA THR A 550 -9.57 6.48 -15.14
C THR A 550 -9.03 6.94 -13.79
N ASP A 551 -9.58 6.36 -12.73
CA ASP A 551 -9.19 6.70 -11.36
C ASP A 551 -7.90 5.97 -10.98
N VAL A 552 -6.77 6.63 -11.23
CA VAL A 552 -5.45 6.17 -10.79
C VAL A 552 -5.02 6.89 -9.51
N PRO A 553 -4.15 6.27 -8.70
CA PRO A 553 -3.59 6.90 -7.51
C PRO A 553 -2.75 8.15 -7.79
N LEU A 554 -2.53 8.95 -6.75
CA LEU A 554 -1.46 9.94 -6.73
C LEU A 554 -0.10 9.20 -6.65
N SER A 555 0.91 9.67 -7.38
CA SER A 555 2.26 9.09 -7.30
C SER A 555 2.97 9.53 -6.02
N SER A 556 4.01 8.81 -5.58
CA SER A 556 4.82 9.22 -4.41
C SER A 556 5.45 10.61 -4.57
N ILE A 557 5.82 10.98 -5.80
CA ILE A 557 6.27 12.33 -6.14
C ILE A 557 5.10 13.31 -5.94
N GLY A 558 3.91 13.01 -6.48
CA GLY A 558 2.73 13.85 -6.33
C GLY A 558 2.26 14.00 -4.88
N GLU A 559 2.39 12.96 -4.05
CA GLU A 559 2.12 13.01 -2.61
C GLU A 559 3.11 13.94 -1.89
N THR A 560 4.40 13.80 -2.18
CA THR A 560 5.43 14.70 -1.64
C THR A 560 5.20 16.15 -2.05
N GLU A 561 4.85 16.39 -3.32
CA GLU A 561 4.50 17.71 -3.83
C GLU A 561 3.26 18.27 -3.11
N ALA A 562 2.20 17.47 -2.92
CA ALA A 562 0.98 17.90 -2.23
C ALA A 562 1.23 18.24 -0.75
N VAL A 563 1.98 17.41 -0.03
CA VAL A 563 2.36 17.68 1.37
C VAL A 563 3.19 18.95 1.49
N ASN A 564 4.23 19.11 0.65
CA ASN A 564 5.03 20.33 0.63
C ASN A 564 4.17 21.56 0.31
N THR A 565 3.21 21.40 -0.61
CA THR A 565 2.27 22.46 -0.95
C THR A 565 1.40 22.87 0.23
N GLY A 566 0.88 21.92 1.01
CA GLY A 566 0.15 22.22 2.24
C GLY A 566 0.99 22.96 3.29
N LYS A 567 2.22 22.51 3.52
CA LYS A 567 3.16 23.22 4.42
C LYS A 567 3.43 24.64 3.95
N LEU A 568 3.60 24.85 2.65
CA LEU A 568 3.86 26.17 2.11
C LEU A 568 2.58 27.03 2.17
N LEU A 569 1.39 26.50 1.84
CA LEU A 569 0.11 27.22 2.03
C LEU A 569 0.03 27.85 3.42
N SER A 570 0.35 27.09 4.47
CA SER A 570 0.33 27.60 5.84
C SER A 570 1.30 28.73 6.14
N GLN A 571 2.40 28.83 5.38
CA GLN A 571 3.40 29.89 5.53
C GLN A 571 2.94 31.20 4.90
N TYR A 572 2.23 31.11 3.76
CA TYR A 572 1.99 32.26 2.90
C TYR A 572 0.52 32.69 2.81
N THR A 573 -0.41 32.03 3.51
CA THR A 573 -1.84 32.38 3.52
C THR A 573 -2.36 32.96 4.84
N SER A 574 -1.48 33.51 5.68
CA SER A 574 -1.88 34.15 6.94
C SER A 574 -2.91 35.27 6.69
N GLY A 575 -4.14 35.11 7.21
CA GLY A 575 -5.25 36.06 7.04
C GLY A 575 -6.15 35.86 5.81
N ILE A 576 -6.04 34.74 5.07
CA ILE A 576 -6.93 34.42 3.94
C ILE A 576 -7.94 33.33 4.32
N ASN A 577 -9.19 33.72 4.56
CA ASN A 577 -10.28 32.79 4.82
C ASN A 577 -10.73 32.02 3.57
N ILE A 578 -10.58 30.69 3.58
CA ILE A 578 -11.08 29.78 2.55
C ILE A 578 -12.49 29.33 2.94
N ASP A 579 -13.49 29.73 2.16
CA ASP A 579 -14.90 29.38 2.42
C ASP A 579 -15.27 28.00 1.88
N ALA A 580 -14.67 27.57 0.77
CA ALA A 580 -14.95 26.29 0.15
C ALA A 580 -13.71 25.65 -0.51
N LEU A 581 -13.58 24.34 -0.36
CA LEU A 581 -12.59 23.53 -1.07
C LEU A 581 -13.32 22.68 -2.11
N PHE A 582 -12.91 22.79 -3.37
CA PHE A 582 -13.44 22.00 -4.47
C PHE A 582 -12.39 21.02 -4.99
N THR A 583 -12.81 19.78 -5.23
CA THR A 583 -11.98 18.74 -5.86
C THR A 583 -12.77 17.90 -6.85
N SER A 584 -12.08 17.08 -7.64
CA SER A 584 -12.70 16.18 -8.62
C SER A 584 -13.21 14.88 -8.00
N THR A 585 -14.01 14.09 -8.73
CA THR A 585 -14.39 12.74 -8.27
C THR A 585 -13.22 11.75 -8.32
N LEU A 586 -12.15 12.07 -9.07
CA LEU A 586 -10.96 11.22 -9.17
C LEU A 586 -10.18 11.19 -7.85
N GLY A 587 -9.86 9.99 -7.38
CA GLY A 587 -9.09 9.70 -6.18
C GLY A 587 -7.77 10.47 -6.09
N ARG A 588 -7.00 10.59 -7.18
CA ARG A 588 -5.73 11.38 -7.16
C ARG A 588 -5.91 12.84 -6.74
N ALA A 589 -6.97 13.52 -7.21
CA ALA A 589 -7.20 14.92 -6.87
C ALA A 589 -7.77 15.06 -5.46
N ARG A 590 -8.59 14.09 -5.01
CA ARG A 590 -9.06 14.03 -3.62
C ARG A 590 -7.91 13.81 -2.65
N MET A 591 -6.98 12.92 -2.98
CA MET A 591 -5.79 12.64 -2.18
C MET A 591 -4.84 13.84 -2.16
N THR A 592 -4.63 14.50 -3.30
CA THR A 592 -3.89 15.78 -3.36
C THR A 592 -4.52 16.83 -2.44
N ALA A 593 -5.85 16.98 -2.50
CA ALA A 593 -6.58 17.94 -1.66
C ALA A 593 -6.41 17.62 -0.18
N HIS A 594 -6.49 16.34 0.18
CA HIS A 594 -6.29 15.84 1.52
C HIS A 594 -4.87 16.13 2.04
N HIS A 595 -3.82 15.77 1.29
CA HIS A 595 -2.44 16.03 1.71
C HIS A 595 -2.11 17.52 1.81
N CYS A 596 -2.59 18.34 0.88
CA CYS A 596 -2.46 19.80 0.96
C CYS A 596 -3.16 20.37 2.20
N TRP A 597 -4.32 19.82 2.56
CA TRP A 597 -5.10 20.24 3.72
C TRP A 597 -4.42 19.87 5.05
N TRP A 598 -4.02 18.61 5.21
CA TRP A 598 -3.47 18.11 6.48
C TRP A 598 -2.10 18.68 6.81
N ALA A 599 -1.23 18.80 5.82
CA ALA A 599 0.11 19.36 6.04
C ALA A 599 0.09 20.86 6.45
N TYR A 600 -1.00 21.58 6.13
CA TYR A 600 -1.26 22.91 6.68
C TYR A 600 -1.67 22.84 8.15
N TYR A 601 -2.61 21.94 8.48
CA TYR A 601 -3.19 21.80 9.82
C TYR A 601 -2.12 21.45 10.86
N ASP A 602 -1.28 20.45 10.59
CA ASP A 602 -0.21 19.99 11.50
C ASP A 602 0.74 21.12 11.89
N ARG A 603 1.10 21.99 10.94
CA ARG A 603 2.01 23.11 11.22
C ARG A 603 1.36 24.16 12.12
N LEU A 604 0.08 24.51 11.91
CA LEU A 604 -0.63 25.43 12.81
C LEU A 604 -0.68 24.88 14.23
N GLU A 605 -0.87 23.57 14.38
CA GLU A 605 -0.87 22.92 15.69
C GLU A 605 0.53 22.96 16.33
N LEU A 606 1.59 22.71 15.57
CA LEU A 606 2.99 22.85 16.00
C LEU A 606 3.32 24.30 16.43
N GLU A 607 2.92 25.30 15.66
CA GLU A 607 3.11 26.72 16.01
C GLU A 607 2.36 27.08 17.30
N TYR A 608 1.15 26.56 17.49
CA TYR A 608 0.38 26.70 18.73
C TYR A 608 1.05 26.03 19.94
N ARG A 609 1.60 24.81 19.77
CA ARG A 609 2.34 24.09 20.82
C ARG A 609 3.64 24.82 21.19
N HIS A 610 4.38 25.33 20.20
CA HIS A 610 5.56 26.17 20.42
C HIS A 610 5.23 27.47 21.18
N MET A 611 4.13 28.16 20.83
CA MET A 611 3.70 29.36 21.57
C MET A 611 3.35 29.07 23.05
N LYS A 612 2.93 27.85 23.39
CA LYS A 612 2.71 27.44 24.80
C LYS A 612 3.99 27.11 25.56
N GLN A 613 5.05 26.66 24.88
CA GLN A 613 6.34 26.34 25.52
C GLN A 613 7.14 27.59 25.88
N TYR A 614 6.90 28.73 25.21
CA TYR A 614 7.55 30.01 25.52
C TYR A 614 6.65 30.91 26.40
N GLN A 615 6.86 30.80 27.72
CA GLN A 615 6.57 31.77 28.80
C GLN A 615 5.25 31.69 29.59
N TYR A 616 5.46 31.56 30.91
CA TYR A 616 4.84 32.38 31.96
C TYR A 616 4.69 33.85 31.51
N TYR A 617 3.62 34.15 30.80
CA TYR A 617 3.08 35.50 30.68
C TYR A 617 1.57 35.35 30.60
N ASN A 618 0.85 36.15 31.38
CA ASN A 618 -0.61 36.14 31.40
C ASN A 618 -1.10 37.23 30.42
N PRO A 619 -1.57 36.91 29.20
CA PRO A 619 -2.42 37.82 28.46
C PRO A 619 -3.89 37.41 28.62
N PRO A 620 -4.71 38.22 29.30
CA PRO A 620 -6.15 38.09 29.21
C PRO A 620 -6.60 38.42 27.76
N ASN A 621 -7.51 37.61 27.22
CA ASN A 621 -8.32 37.86 26.01
C ASN A 621 -7.70 37.63 24.60
N ALA A 622 -6.40 37.41 24.41
CA ALA A 622 -5.84 37.17 23.07
C ALA A 622 -6.06 35.72 22.55
N SER A 623 -5.99 34.73 23.44
CA SER A 623 -6.07 33.30 23.12
C SER A 623 -7.49 32.81 22.76
N ARG A 624 -8.54 33.53 23.18
CA ARG A 624 -9.92 33.29 22.69
C ARG A 624 -10.15 33.79 21.26
N ARG A 625 -9.36 34.76 20.79
CA ARG A 625 -9.48 35.28 19.42
C ARG A 625 -8.83 34.35 18.39
N ILE A 626 -7.70 33.72 18.70
CA ILE A 626 -6.95 32.87 17.74
C ILE A 626 -7.72 31.58 17.38
N LEU A 627 -8.43 30.97 18.34
CA LEU A 627 -9.30 29.81 18.07
C LEU A 627 -10.68 30.19 17.50
N GLN A 628 -11.09 31.46 17.62
CA GLN A 628 -12.30 31.99 16.96
C GLN A 628 -12.01 32.60 15.57
N SER A 629 -10.74 32.84 15.23
CA SER A 629 -10.26 33.33 13.94
C SER A 629 -9.74 32.19 13.05
N ASN A 630 -10.39 31.01 13.06
CA ASN A 630 -10.06 29.91 12.16
C ASN A 630 -10.41 30.30 10.71
N ASP A 631 -9.57 31.14 10.13
CA ASP A 631 -9.69 31.77 8.82
C ASP A 631 -9.00 30.90 7.75
N TRP A 632 -9.01 29.58 7.86
CA TRP A 632 -8.58 28.70 6.77
C TRP A 632 -9.27 27.34 6.81
N VAL A 633 -10.35 27.16 7.59
CA VAL A 633 -11.15 25.94 7.54
C VAL A 633 -12.19 26.09 6.43
N PRO A 634 -12.10 25.35 5.31
CA PRO A 634 -13.15 25.31 4.31
C PRO A 634 -14.42 24.92 5.04
N LYS A 635 -15.41 25.81 5.02
CA LYS A 635 -16.72 25.52 5.61
C LYS A 635 -17.38 24.36 4.87
N GLN A 636 -16.96 24.11 3.63
CA GLN A 636 -17.48 23.06 2.77
C GLN A 636 -16.36 22.41 1.97
N PHE A 637 -16.41 21.08 1.89
CA PHE A 637 -15.57 20.27 1.01
C PHE A 637 -16.46 19.66 -0.07
N ILE A 638 -16.17 19.94 -1.34
CA ILE A 638 -17.08 19.66 -2.45
C ILE A 638 -16.35 18.84 -3.50
N ILE A 639 -16.94 17.70 -3.84
CA ILE A 639 -16.48 16.81 -4.90
C ILE A 639 -17.36 17.05 -6.13
N ASP A 640 -16.75 17.40 -7.26
CA ASP A 640 -17.47 17.73 -8.49
C ASP A 640 -16.82 17.08 -9.71
N HIS A 641 -17.56 16.21 -10.43
CA HIS A 641 -17.06 15.51 -11.61
C HIS A 641 -16.61 16.47 -12.73
N ARG A 642 -17.14 17.70 -12.74
CA ARG A 642 -16.73 18.72 -13.70
C ARG A 642 -15.28 19.18 -13.51
N LEU A 643 -14.66 18.84 -12.39
CA LEU A 643 -13.23 19.03 -12.13
C LEU A 643 -12.37 17.81 -12.49
N ASN A 644 -12.95 16.70 -12.96
CA ASN A 644 -12.18 15.53 -13.42
C ASN A 644 -11.16 15.93 -14.48
N GLU A 645 -10.09 15.16 -14.64
CA GLU A 645 -9.11 15.44 -15.69
C GLU A 645 -9.75 15.44 -17.08
N ARG A 646 -9.15 16.13 -18.05
CA ARG A 646 -9.51 16.01 -19.46
C ARG A 646 -9.43 14.54 -19.92
N HIS A 647 -10.47 14.07 -20.59
CA HIS A 647 -10.51 12.73 -21.16
C HIS A 647 -9.55 12.59 -22.35
N TYR A 648 -8.61 11.63 -22.31
CA TYR A 648 -7.62 11.44 -23.40
C TYR A 648 -8.07 10.47 -24.49
N GLY A 649 -9.31 10.02 -24.43
CA GLY A 649 -9.88 9.10 -25.42
C GLY A 649 -9.15 7.77 -25.42
N SER A 650 -8.85 7.25 -26.60
CA SER A 650 -8.20 5.93 -26.75
C SER A 650 -6.81 5.86 -26.13
N LEU A 651 -6.16 7.01 -25.87
CA LEU A 651 -4.84 7.08 -25.25
C LEU A 651 -4.87 6.71 -23.75
N GLN A 652 -6.03 6.71 -23.09
CA GLN A 652 -6.11 6.41 -21.65
C GLN A 652 -5.50 5.05 -21.31
N GLY A 653 -4.80 4.90 -20.19
CA GLY A 653 -4.08 3.67 -19.82
C GLY A 653 -2.82 3.38 -20.64
N LEU A 654 -2.54 4.09 -21.74
CA LEU A 654 -1.26 3.96 -22.45
C LEU A 654 -0.14 4.66 -21.66
N VAL A 655 1.07 4.10 -21.72
CA VAL A 655 2.26 4.70 -21.14
C VAL A 655 2.64 5.94 -21.93
N LYS A 656 2.86 7.08 -21.24
CA LYS A 656 3.11 8.37 -21.90
C LYS A 656 4.38 8.34 -22.74
N SER A 657 5.48 7.79 -22.22
CA SER A 657 6.75 7.70 -22.94
C SER A 657 6.64 6.84 -24.21
N ASP A 658 5.92 5.73 -24.15
CA ASP A 658 5.69 4.85 -25.30
C ASP A 658 4.88 5.57 -26.41
N ALA A 659 3.85 6.32 -26.03
CA ALA A 659 3.08 7.12 -26.98
C ALA A 659 3.90 8.25 -27.60
N GLU A 660 4.73 8.93 -26.80
CA GLU A 660 5.64 9.97 -27.28
C GLU A 660 6.78 9.45 -28.15
N ALA A 661 7.13 8.17 -28.01
CA ALA A 661 8.05 7.46 -28.91
C ALA A 661 7.38 6.94 -30.19
N GLY A 662 6.06 7.10 -30.31
CA GLY A 662 5.27 6.68 -31.47
C GLY A 662 4.94 5.19 -31.54
N LEU A 663 5.10 4.45 -30.43
CA LEU A 663 4.85 3.01 -30.36
C LEU A 663 3.36 2.61 -30.48
N HIS A 664 2.46 3.60 -30.47
CA HIS A 664 1.03 3.43 -30.58
C HIS A 664 0.43 3.97 -31.88
N GLY A 665 1.26 4.15 -32.92
CA GLY A 665 0.79 4.57 -34.24
C GLY A 665 0.42 6.05 -34.36
N HIS A 666 0.82 6.86 -33.38
CA HIS A 666 0.69 8.32 -33.39
C HIS A 666 2.07 8.96 -33.38
N SER A 667 2.26 10.05 -34.10
CA SER A 667 3.53 10.78 -34.07
C SER A 667 3.72 11.51 -32.74
N PRO A 668 4.98 11.74 -32.31
CA PRO A 668 5.27 12.53 -31.11
C PRO A 668 4.62 13.93 -31.13
N LYS A 669 4.51 14.53 -32.33
CA LYS A 669 3.87 15.85 -32.52
C LYS A 669 2.37 15.81 -32.27
N GLU A 670 1.67 14.78 -32.74
CA GLU A 670 0.23 14.60 -32.50
C GLU A 670 -0.06 14.40 -31.01
N VAL A 671 0.71 13.53 -30.35
CA VAL A 671 0.58 13.30 -28.90
C VAL A 671 0.82 14.58 -28.11
N GLN A 672 1.84 15.37 -28.45
CA GLN A 672 2.09 16.66 -27.81
C GLN A 672 0.95 17.67 -28.03
N GLN A 673 0.37 17.74 -29.23
CA GLN A 673 -0.77 18.61 -29.52
C GLN A 673 -1.98 18.25 -28.64
N TRP A 674 -2.33 16.97 -28.56
CA TRP A 674 -3.45 16.51 -27.73
C TRP A 674 -3.22 16.73 -26.22
N ARG A 675 -1.97 16.75 -25.76
CA ARG A 675 -1.65 16.92 -24.33
C ARG A 675 -2.00 18.29 -23.78
N ARG A 676 -1.93 19.36 -24.56
CA ARG A 676 -2.06 20.73 -24.01
C ARG A 676 -2.87 21.69 -24.87
N SER A 677 -3.18 21.34 -26.12
CA SER A 677 -3.89 22.25 -27.01
C SER A 677 -5.30 22.58 -26.51
N TRP A 678 -5.70 23.82 -26.77
CA TRP A 678 -7.06 24.29 -26.53
C TRP A 678 -8.08 23.57 -27.41
N HIS A 679 -7.72 23.28 -28.66
CA HIS A 679 -8.67 22.80 -29.67
C HIS A 679 -8.43 21.35 -30.12
N ALA A 680 -7.22 20.80 -29.95
CA ALA A 680 -6.93 19.45 -30.44
C ALA A 680 -7.59 18.37 -29.57
N ILE A 681 -8.46 17.57 -30.19
CA ILE A 681 -9.15 16.45 -29.54
C ILE A 681 -8.33 15.18 -29.80
N PRO A 682 -7.99 14.39 -28.77
CA PRO A 682 -7.34 13.10 -28.95
C PRO A 682 -8.27 12.10 -29.67
N PRO A 683 -7.75 10.99 -30.22
CA PRO A 683 -8.59 9.98 -30.83
C PRO A 683 -9.62 9.47 -29.84
N LEU A 684 -10.89 9.42 -30.25
CA LEU A 684 -12.00 9.10 -29.36
C LEU A 684 -11.94 7.63 -28.91
N LEU A 685 -12.42 7.39 -27.70
CA LEU A 685 -12.61 6.06 -27.16
C LEU A 685 -13.80 5.36 -27.85
N ASP A 686 -13.64 4.08 -28.21
CA ASP A 686 -14.70 3.27 -28.83
C ASP A 686 -15.79 2.93 -27.80
N ASP A 687 -17.05 2.84 -28.24
CA ASP A 687 -18.16 2.53 -27.34
C ASP A 687 -18.13 1.09 -26.82
N ASN A 688 -17.46 0.18 -27.53
CA ASN A 688 -17.24 -1.20 -27.11
C ASN A 688 -15.96 -1.39 -26.30
N ASP A 689 -15.18 -0.32 -26.07
CA ASP A 689 -13.97 -0.41 -25.28
C ASP A 689 -14.33 -0.71 -23.80
N PRO A 690 -13.70 -1.69 -23.13
CA PRO A 690 -13.98 -1.99 -21.74
C PRO A 690 -13.86 -0.78 -20.80
N ARG A 691 -12.91 0.13 -21.08
CA ARG A 691 -12.75 1.37 -20.31
C ARG A 691 -13.97 2.27 -20.45
N ARG A 692 -14.54 2.36 -21.66
CA ARG A 692 -15.74 3.16 -21.94
C ARG A 692 -16.96 2.58 -21.26
N ILE A 693 -17.12 1.26 -21.27
CA ILE A 693 -18.20 0.56 -20.57
C ILE A 693 -18.13 0.86 -19.07
N GLU A 694 -16.93 0.83 -18.49
CA GLU A 694 -16.71 1.15 -17.08
C GLU A 694 -16.96 2.62 -16.76
N GLU A 695 -16.49 3.55 -17.58
CA GLU A 695 -16.76 4.99 -17.40
C GLU A 695 -18.25 5.31 -17.49
N LEU A 696 -18.97 4.69 -18.44
CA LEU A 696 -20.42 4.82 -18.53
C LEU A 696 -21.10 4.22 -17.28
N ARG A 697 -20.58 3.12 -16.74
CA ARG A 697 -21.10 2.54 -15.50
C ARG A 697 -20.92 3.48 -14.31
N LEU A 698 -19.74 4.11 -14.19
CA LEU A 698 -19.38 4.96 -13.05
C LEU A 698 -19.98 6.36 -13.12
N TYR A 699 -20.02 6.96 -14.31
CA TYR A 699 -20.25 8.39 -14.47
C TYR A 699 -21.53 8.75 -15.21
N ARG A 700 -22.25 7.81 -15.83
CA ARG A 700 -23.51 8.12 -16.54
C ARG A 700 -24.49 8.85 -15.64
N ASP A 701 -24.72 8.33 -14.44
CA ASP A 701 -25.75 8.87 -13.56
C ASP A 701 -25.26 10.21 -12.95
N ILE A 702 -23.97 10.30 -12.60
CA ILE A 702 -23.30 11.52 -12.12
C ILE A 702 -23.31 12.65 -13.17
N CYS A 703 -23.17 12.30 -14.45
CA CYS A 703 -23.18 13.26 -15.56
C CYS A 703 -24.59 13.51 -16.11
N GLY A 704 -25.62 12.87 -15.56
CA GLY A 704 -27.01 13.02 -16.01
C GLY A 704 -27.31 12.45 -17.39
N GLY A 705 -26.56 11.43 -17.85
CA GLY A 705 -26.74 10.79 -19.16
C GLY A 705 -25.44 10.19 -19.73
N THR A 706 -25.57 9.21 -20.62
CA THR A 706 -24.40 8.56 -21.27
C THR A 706 -23.70 9.49 -22.26
N GLU A 707 -24.46 10.39 -22.87
CA GLU A 707 -24.01 11.41 -23.80
C GLU A 707 -23.11 12.47 -23.15
N ASN A 708 -23.24 12.64 -21.82
CA ASN A 708 -22.47 13.62 -21.05
C ASN A 708 -21.15 13.06 -20.51
N VAL A 709 -20.94 11.74 -20.62
CA VAL A 709 -19.64 11.13 -20.31
C VAL A 709 -18.74 11.26 -21.54
N PRO A 710 -17.62 11.99 -21.48
CA PRO A 710 -16.81 12.28 -22.65
C PRO A 710 -16.13 11.04 -23.21
N ARG A 711 -15.94 10.99 -24.54
CA ARG A 711 -15.14 9.96 -25.23
C ARG A 711 -13.71 10.43 -25.53
N GLY A 712 -13.43 11.70 -25.29
CA GLY A 712 -12.20 12.41 -25.64
C GLY A 712 -12.51 13.89 -25.65
N GLU A 713 -11.64 14.70 -25.03
CA GLU A 713 -11.88 16.13 -24.86
C GLU A 713 -10.63 16.93 -25.27
N CYS A 714 -10.84 18.11 -25.87
CA CYS A 714 -9.86 19.21 -25.86
C CYS A 714 -10.19 20.19 -24.72
N LEU A 715 -9.32 21.17 -24.44
CA LEU A 715 -9.60 22.12 -23.33
C LEU A 715 -10.82 23.00 -23.61
N ALA A 716 -11.14 23.31 -24.87
CA ALA A 716 -12.34 24.07 -25.24
C ALA A 716 -13.63 23.33 -24.83
N MET A 717 -13.66 22.01 -25.01
CA MET A 717 -14.78 21.17 -24.57
C MET A 717 -14.87 21.15 -23.04
N VAL A 718 -13.75 20.91 -22.35
CA VAL A 718 -13.70 20.97 -20.87
C VAL A 718 -14.19 22.32 -20.35
N ALA A 719 -13.76 23.42 -20.98
CA ALA A 719 -14.18 24.78 -20.64
C ALA A 719 -15.70 24.97 -20.79
N LYS A 720 -16.25 24.58 -21.95
CA LYS A 720 -17.67 24.78 -22.30
C LYS A 720 -18.60 23.86 -21.50
N GLU A 721 -18.30 22.57 -21.47
CA GLU A 721 -19.22 21.52 -21.03
C GLU A 721 -19.08 21.22 -19.53
N ARG A 722 -17.94 21.51 -18.92
CA ARG A 722 -17.69 21.17 -17.51
C ARG A 722 -17.40 22.39 -16.64
N ILE A 723 -16.39 23.17 -16.99
CA ILE A 723 -15.93 24.30 -16.18
C ILE A 723 -16.98 25.41 -16.09
N ARG A 724 -17.64 25.80 -17.19
CA ARG A 724 -18.70 26.81 -17.14
C ARG A 724 -19.89 26.37 -16.26
N PRO A 725 -20.43 25.15 -16.41
CA PRO A 725 -21.42 24.65 -15.47
C PRO A 725 -20.91 24.56 -14.02
N PHE A 726 -19.67 24.17 -13.80
CA PHE A 726 -19.05 24.16 -12.46
C PHE A 726 -19.04 25.56 -11.85
N ILE A 727 -18.62 26.57 -12.60
CA ILE A 727 -18.61 27.96 -12.14
C ILE A 727 -20.04 28.42 -11.82
N ALA A 728 -20.98 28.19 -12.73
CA ALA A 728 -22.34 28.71 -12.60
C ALA A 728 -23.17 28.01 -11.52
N LYS A 729 -23.02 26.68 -11.36
CA LYS A 729 -23.86 25.87 -10.47
C LYS A 729 -23.21 25.56 -9.13
N SER A 730 -21.88 25.52 -9.04
CA SER A 730 -21.16 25.14 -7.81
C SER A 730 -20.36 26.31 -7.24
N LEU A 731 -19.40 26.86 -7.99
CA LEU A 731 -18.43 27.82 -7.46
C LEU A 731 -19.06 29.18 -7.11
N THR A 732 -19.72 29.83 -8.08
CA THR A 732 -20.29 31.18 -7.88
C THR A 732 -21.33 31.21 -6.77
N PRO A 733 -22.35 30.33 -6.75
CA PRO A 733 -23.40 30.40 -5.74
C PRO A 733 -22.87 30.29 -4.31
N LEU A 734 -21.86 29.44 -4.09
CA LEU A 734 -21.26 29.25 -2.77
C LEU A 734 -20.42 30.43 -2.31
N LEU A 735 -19.61 30.98 -3.20
CA LEU A 735 -18.79 32.16 -2.86
C LEU A 735 -19.63 33.43 -2.75
N ASP A 736 -20.77 33.53 -3.45
CA ASP A 736 -21.73 34.62 -3.29
C ASP A 736 -22.50 34.49 -1.97
N ALA A 737 -22.89 33.28 -1.56
CA ALA A 737 -23.54 33.03 -0.26
C ALA A 737 -22.63 33.38 0.93
N ALA A 738 -21.32 33.17 0.81
CA ALA A 738 -20.34 33.55 1.83
C ALA A 738 -20.32 35.07 2.14
N CYS A 739 -20.81 35.92 1.24
CA CYS A 739 -20.94 37.37 1.46
C CYS A 739 -21.93 37.72 2.59
N PHE A 740 -22.83 36.81 2.95
CA PHE A 740 -23.94 37.05 3.90
C PHE A 740 -23.68 36.49 5.30
N ASP A 741 -22.51 35.89 5.54
CA ASP A 741 -22.14 35.30 6.83
C ASP A 741 -21.61 36.38 7.81
N SER A 742 -22.17 36.38 9.02
CA SER A 742 -22.15 37.47 10.02
C SER A 742 -20.78 37.92 10.59
N ARG A 743 -19.66 37.41 10.08
CA ARG A 743 -18.29 37.74 10.56
C ARG A 743 -17.60 38.88 9.81
N HIS A 744 -18.17 39.38 8.71
CA HIS A 744 -17.70 40.61 8.04
C HIS A 744 -18.41 41.89 8.51
N SER A 745 -19.26 41.78 9.53
CA SER A 745 -19.89 42.93 10.20
C SER A 745 -18.88 43.59 11.15
N THR A 746 -18.03 44.46 10.61
CA THR A 746 -17.76 45.71 11.32
C THR A 746 -19.06 46.51 11.35
N SER A 747 -19.27 47.29 12.40
CA SER A 747 -20.52 47.96 12.81
C SER A 747 -21.10 49.01 11.83
N ASP A 748 -21.02 48.77 10.53
CA ASP A 748 -21.57 49.61 9.49
C ASP A 748 -22.24 48.68 8.46
N GLN A 749 -23.56 48.78 8.31
CA GLN A 749 -24.37 47.98 7.38
C GLN A 749 -24.11 48.38 5.91
N SER A 750 -22.86 48.32 5.48
CA SER A 750 -22.49 48.35 4.06
C SER A 750 -22.23 46.92 3.61
N ILE A 751 -22.97 46.45 2.60
CA ILE A 751 -22.73 45.16 1.95
C ILE A 751 -21.30 45.22 1.39
N SER A 752 -20.38 44.41 1.93
CA SER A 752 -19.04 44.32 1.37
C SER A 752 -19.14 43.73 -0.05
N ASN A 753 -18.55 44.40 -1.05
CA ASN A 753 -18.43 43.83 -2.40
C ASN A 753 -17.43 42.64 -2.47
N GLU A 754 -16.83 42.27 -1.34
CA GLU A 754 -15.98 41.10 -1.20
C GLU A 754 -16.84 39.86 -0.93
N GLY A 755 -16.70 38.84 -1.78
CA GLY A 755 -17.29 37.53 -1.57
C GLY A 755 -16.25 36.49 -1.15
N GLY A 756 -16.66 35.22 -1.13
CA GLY A 756 -15.88 34.16 -0.54
C GLY A 756 -14.60 33.79 -1.31
N THR A 757 -13.73 33.03 -0.66
CA THR A 757 -12.52 32.45 -1.26
C THR A 757 -12.66 30.94 -1.45
N ALA A 758 -12.24 30.40 -2.59
CA ALA A 758 -12.20 28.98 -2.87
C ALA A 758 -10.76 28.46 -3.01
N LEU A 759 -10.52 27.25 -2.49
CA LEU A 759 -9.36 26.42 -2.80
C LEU A 759 -9.80 25.34 -3.79
N ILE A 760 -9.22 25.28 -4.99
CA ILE A 760 -9.61 24.34 -6.04
C ILE A 760 -8.45 23.41 -6.34
N VAL A 761 -8.65 22.11 -6.08
CA VAL A 761 -7.67 21.06 -6.32
C VAL A 761 -8.18 20.19 -7.48
N ALA A 762 -7.54 20.29 -8.64
CA ALA A 762 -7.94 19.52 -9.80
C ALA A 762 -6.74 19.22 -10.67
N HIS A 763 -6.92 18.35 -11.67
CA HIS A 763 -5.85 18.09 -12.61
C HIS A 763 -5.46 19.35 -13.40
N ALA A 764 -4.18 19.47 -13.75
CA ALA A 764 -3.59 20.62 -14.44
C ALA A 764 -4.36 21.12 -15.67
N ASN A 765 -4.95 20.22 -16.47
CA ASN A 765 -5.74 20.59 -17.66
C ASN A 765 -7.13 21.15 -17.30
N SER A 766 -7.75 20.67 -16.23
CA SER A 766 -9.02 21.21 -15.73
C SER A 766 -8.79 22.58 -15.11
N LEU A 767 -7.69 22.76 -14.36
CA LEU A 767 -7.24 24.08 -13.88
C LEU A 767 -6.91 25.03 -15.04
N ARG A 768 -6.26 24.54 -16.10
CA ARG A 768 -5.99 25.34 -17.31
C ARG A 768 -7.27 25.84 -17.97
N ALA A 769 -8.27 24.97 -18.14
CA ALA A 769 -9.57 25.36 -18.67
C ALA A 769 -10.29 26.37 -17.76
N LEU A 770 -10.24 26.18 -16.44
CA LEU A 770 -10.75 27.12 -15.43
C LEU A 770 -10.12 28.51 -15.55
N ILE A 771 -8.79 28.58 -15.63
CA ILE A 771 -8.04 29.83 -15.84
C ILE A 771 -8.46 30.47 -17.16
N GLY A 772 -8.61 29.66 -18.22
CA GLY A 772 -9.06 30.12 -19.54
C GLY A 772 -10.40 30.85 -19.50
N VAL A 773 -11.38 30.25 -18.83
CA VAL A 773 -12.74 30.80 -18.68
C VAL A 773 -12.75 32.03 -17.79
N ILE A 774 -12.09 31.97 -16.62
CA ILE A 774 -12.07 33.09 -15.67
C ILE A 774 -11.37 34.32 -16.25
N CYS A 775 -10.33 34.13 -17.05
CA CYS A 775 -9.58 35.23 -17.66
C CYS A 775 -10.15 35.69 -19.01
N ASN A 776 -11.18 35.01 -19.53
CA ASN A 776 -11.82 35.30 -20.81
C ASN A 776 -10.81 35.34 -21.99
N VAL A 777 -9.86 34.40 -21.99
CA VAL A 777 -8.80 34.29 -23.03
C VAL A 777 -9.17 33.43 -24.22
N GLU A 778 -10.36 32.81 -24.18
CA GLU A 778 -10.80 31.80 -25.14
C GLU A 778 -10.86 32.31 -26.60
N ASN A 779 -10.95 33.63 -26.77
CA ASN A 779 -11.00 34.30 -28.07
C ASN A 779 -9.71 35.08 -28.42
N ASP A 780 -8.60 34.81 -27.72
CA ASP A 780 -7.30 35.44 -27.96
C ASP A 780 -6.22 34.37 -28.22
N ALA A 781 -5.79 34.25 -29.47
CA ALA A 781 -4.82 33.24 -29.90
C ALA A 781 -3.42 33.42 -29.28
N ALA A 782 -3.02 34.65 -28.92
CA ALA A 782 -1.75 34.88 -28.23
C ALA A 782 -1.85 34.46 -26.77
N ALA A 783 -2.95 34.81 -26.11
CA ALA A 783 -3.22 34.41 -24.73
C ALA A 783 -3.41 32.89 -24.59
N LEU A 784 -4.07 32.23 -25.54
CA LEU A 784 -4.21 30.77 -25.57
C LEU A 784 -2.87 30.06 -25.71
N ARG A 785 -1.99 30.49 -26.64
CA ARG A 785 -0.65 29.91 -26.77
C ARG A 785 0.16 30.04 -25.48
N LYS A 786 0.04 31.18 -24.80
CA LYS A 786 0.65 31.37 -23.48
C LYS A 786 0.08 30.38 -22.47
N LEU A 787 -1.24 30.23 -22.39
CA LEU A 787 -1.94 29.28 -21.50
C LEU A 787 -1.55 27.81 -21.75
N GLU A 788 -1.43 27.41 -23.01
CA GLU A 788 -0.98 26.06 -23.42
C GLU A 788 0.48 25.79 -23.00
N SER A 789 1.34 26.81 -23.02
CA SER A 789 2.75 26.71 -22.65
C SER A 789 3.02 26.70 -21.14
N MET A 790 2.07 27.16 -20.32
CA MET A 790 2.23 27.21 -18.87
C MET A 790 2.46 25.81 -18.31
N LYS A 791 3.42 25.68 -17.41
CA LYS A 791 3.52 24.51 -16.54
C LYS A 791 2.57 24.75 -15.37
N ILE A 792 1.57 23.89 -15.22
CA ILE A 792 0.68 23.86 -14.05
C ILE A 792 0.96 22.52 -13.40
N PRO A 793 1.55 22.47 -12.20
CA PRO A 793 1.82 21.22 -11.51
C PRO A 793 0.50 20.55 -11.10
N THR A 794 0.46 19.22 -11.14
CA THR A 794 -0.75 18.45 -10.87
C THR A 794 -1.13 18.45 -9.39
N ALA A 795 -0.16 18.67 -8.50
CA ALA A 795 -0.34 18.70 -7.05
C ALA A 795 -0.57 20.12 -6.46
N SER A 796 -0.65 21.15 -7.31
CA SER A 796 -0.75 22.56 -6.89
C SER A 796 -2.22 23.04 -6.94
N PRO A 797 -2.83 23.42 -5.80
CA PRO A 797 -4.17 23.96 -5.78
C PRO A 797 -4.21 25.43 -6.24
N LEU A 798 -5.40 25.85 -6.67
CA LEU A 798 -5.71 27.21 -7.09
C LEU A 798 -6.51 27.93 -5.99
N ILE A 799 -6.05 29.11 -5.56
CA ILE A 799 -6.82 29.95 -4.63
C ILE A 799 -7.47 31.11 -5.40
N LEU A 800 -8.80 31.22 -5.29
CA LEU A 800 -9.59 32.24 -5.96
C LEU A 800 -10.43 33.00 -4.95
N ARG A 801 -10.39 34.33 -4.99
CA ARG A 801 -11.34 35.20 -4.29
C ARG A 801 -12.39 35.71 -5.28
N TYR A 802 -13.64 35.66 -4.86
CA TYR A 802 -14.76 36.20 -5.61
C TYR A 802 -15.10 37.61 -5.12
N ARG A 803 -15.34 38.55 -6.04
CA ARG A 803 -15.87 39.88 -5.74
C ARG A 803 -17.15 40.11 -6.51
N ARG A 804 -18.20 40.54 -5.81
CA ARG A 804 -19.48 40.85 -6.41
C ARG A 804 -19.35 42.14 -7.22
N SER A 805 -19.80 42.10 -8.48
CA SER A 805 -19.83 43.24 -9.39
C SER A 805 -21.22 43.32 -10.01
N THR A 806 -21.67 44.52 -10.35
CA THR A 806 -23.02 44.83 -10.85
C THR A 806 -23.34 44.20 -12.22
N VAL A 807 -22.34 43.69 -12.94
CA VAL A 807 -22.51 43.15 -14.31
C VAL A 807 -22.22 41.64 -14.38
N LYS A 808 -21.12 41.17 -13.78
CA LYS A 808 -20.74 39.75 -13.55
C LYS A 808 -19.73 39.71 -12.41
N GLY A 809 -19.82 38.74 -11.51
CA GLY A 809 -18.85 38.59 -10.43
C GLY A 809 -17.43 38.35 -10.95
N ILE A 810 -16.44 38.92 -10.26
CA ILE A 810 -15.04 38.95 -10.68
C ILE A 810 -14.26 37.96 -9.81
N TYR A 811 -13.63 36.98 -10.44
CA TYR A 811 -12.64 36.13 -9.78
C TYR A 811 -11.26 36.78 -9.87
N SER A 812 -10.66 37.01 -8.72
CA SER A 812 -9.27 37.44 -8.60
C SER A 812 -8.48 36.37 -7.89
N PRO A 813 -7.24 36.13 -8.30
CA PRO A 813 -6.37 35.27 -7.52
C PRO A 813 -6.07 35.88 -6.17
N VAL A 814 -5.70 35.02 -5.22
CA VAL A 814 -5.16 35.47 -3.94
C VAL A 814 -3.65 35.29 -3.99
N ASP A 815 -2.92 36.39 -3.75
CA ASP A 815 -1.46 36.38 -3.75
C ASP A 815 -0.93 35.86 -2.42
N CYS A 816 0.00 34.92 -2.49
CA CYS A 816 0.72 34.38 -1.35
C CYS A 816 1.96 35.27 -1.07
N THR A 817 1.99 35.95 0.08
CA THR A 817 3.06 36.92 0.41
C THR A 817 3.76 36.59 1.73
N VAL A 818 5.07 36.84 1.83
CA VAL A 818 5.80 36.94 3.12
C VAL A 818 6.26 38.38 3.28
N ASP A 819 6.00 38.99 4.44
CA ASP A 819 6.42 40.35 4.75
C ASP A 819 6.05 41.40 3.67
N GLY A 820 4.93 41.17 2.96
CA GLY A 820 4.43 42.03 1.88
C GLY A 820 5.00 41.75 0.48
N GLU A 821 5.90 40.78 0.32
CA GLU A 821 6.43 40.37 -1.01
C GLU A 821 5.76 39.10 -1.54
N VAL A 822 5.34 39.12 -2.82
CA VAL A 822 4.79 37.95 -3.53
C VAL A 822 5.91 36.94 -3.80
N LYS A 823 5.77 35.71 -3.31
CA LYS A 823 6.73 34.63 -3.61
C LYS A 823 6.25 33.85 -4.84
N THR A 824 6.98 33.96 -5.95
CA THR A 824 6.66 33.31 -7.23
C THR A 824 7.06 31.85 -7.30
N ASP A 825 7.91 31.39 -6.38
CA ASP A 825 8.54 30.07 -6.41
C ASP A 825 7.80 29.06 -5.51
N LEU A 826 6.57 29.38 -5.12
CA LEU A 826 5.73 28.53 -4.28
C LEU A 826 5.11 27.39 -5.10
N PRO A 827 4.92 26.19 -4.50
CA PRO A 827 4.18 25.10 -5.11
C PRO A 827 2.65 25.27 -4.98
N VAL A 828 2.21 26.38 -4.39
CA VAL A 828 0.91 26.98 -4.73
C VAL A 828 1.18 27.84 -5.93
N TYR A 829 0.59 27.60 -7.10
CA TYR A 829 0.84 28.46 -8.27
C TYR A 829 0.07 29.77 -8.07
N PRO A 830 0.68 30.89 -7.62
CA PRO A 830 -0.08 32.11 -7.48
C PRO A 830 -0.42 32.56 -8.89
N LEU A 831 -1.69 32.77 -9.17
CA LEU A 831 -2.14 33.21 -10.49
C LEU A 831 -1.52 34.57 -10.89
N SER A 832 -1.00 35.37 -9.97
CA SER A 832 -0.14 36.53 -10.30
C SER A 832 1.16 36.14 -11.02
N SER A 833 1.80 35.03 -10.67
CA SER A 833 2.98 34.48 -11.39
C SER A 833 2.66 33.98 -12.81
N VAL A 834 1.38 33.68 -13.07
CA VAL A 834 0.87 33.34 -14.41
C VAL A 834 0.82 34.57 -15.33
N GLN A 835 1.13 35.77 -14.82
CA GLN A 835 0.96 37.05 -15.51
C GLN A 835 -0.46 37.18 -16.08
N LEU A 836 -1.49 36.90 -15.27
CA LEU A 836 -2.88 37.05 -15.68
C LEU A 836 -3.21 38.47 -16.18
N SER A 837 -2.49 39.49 -15.73
CA SER A 837 -2.58 40.86 -16.26
C SER A 837 -2.30 40.93 -17.77
N MET A 838 -1.46 40.05 -18.31
CA MET A 838 -1.18 39.92 -19.75
C MET A 838 -2.20 39.05 -20.49
N LEU A 839 -3.03 38.30 -19.77
CA LEU A 839 -4.09 37.45 -20.32
C LEU A 839 -5.45 38.16 -20.30
N ARG A 840 -5.62 39.16 -19.43
CA ARG A 840 -6.82 39.99 -19.39
C ARG A 840 -6.82 40.99 -20.56
N ARG A 841 -7.94 41.08 -21.28
CA ARG A 841 -8.15 42.16 -22.27
C ARG A 841 -8.03 43.54 -21.59
N PRO A 842 -7.38 44.53 -22.21
CA PRO A 842 -7.37 45.90 -21.70
C PRO A 842 -8.80 46.45 -21.61
N LYS A 843 -9.09 47.22 -20.55
CA LYS A 843 -10.41 47.80 -20.26
C LYS A 843 -10.98 48.67 -21.40
N SER A 844 -10.16 49.10 -22.36
CA SER A 844 -10.53 50.00 -23.46
C SER A 844 -11.32 49.35 -24.60
N GLU A 845 -11.52 48.02 -24.60
CA GLU A 845 -12.25 47.32 -25.69
C GLU A 845 -13.59 46.70 -25.26
N GLN A 846 -14.07 46.95 -24.04
CA GLN A 846 -15.34 46.39 -23.55
C GLN A 846 -16.60 47.11 -24.05
N SER A 847 -16.47 48.11 -24.92
CA SER A 847 -17.61 48.82 -25.52
C SER A 847 -17.58 48.77 -27.04
N VAL A 848 -17.83 47.60 -27.62
CA VAL A 848 -18.41 47.52 -28.96
C VAL A 848 -19.57 46.54 -28.90
N ASP A 849 -20.76 47.15 -28.99
CA ASP A 849 -22.06 46.53 -29.16
C ASP A 849 -22.04 45.62 -30.41
N THR A 850 -22.30 44.32 -30.26
CA THR A 850 -22.49 43.41 -31.39
C THR A 850 -23.92 42.92 -31.43
N THR A 851 -24.80 43.82 -31.84
CA THR A 851 -26.14 43.50 -32.37
C THR A 851 -26.08 43.55 -33.91
N SER A 852 -25.62 42.47 -34.57
CA SER A 852 -26.00 42.12 -35.96
C SER A 852 -25.33 40.82 -36.48
N ALA A 853 -26.11 39.72 -36.55
CA ALA A 853 -26.19 38.61 -37.56
C ALA A 853 -24.94 37.95 -38.21
N PRO A 854 -25.05 36.75 -38.85
CA PRO A 854 -25.87 35.57 -38.58
C PRO A 854 -25.05 34.26 -38.50
N VAL A 855 -25.54 33.28 -37.73
CA VAL A 855 -25.10 31.87 -37.79
C VAL A 855 -25.81 31.20 -38.96
N ALA A 856 -25.10 30.99 -40.08
CA ALA A 856 -25.47 30.03 -41.12
C ALA A 856 -24.22 29.59 -41.91
N SER A 857 -24.14 28.28 -42.17
CA SER A 857 -23.16 27.54 -42.99
C SER A 857 -21.87 27.04 -42.33
N LEU A 858 -21.95 25.85 -41.72
CA LEU A 858 -20.89 24.83 -41.75
C LEU A 858 -21.53 23.43 -41.61
N LEU A 859 -22.39 23.13 -42.58
CA LEU A 859 -22.72 21.79 -43.06
C LEU A 859 -22.77 21.91 -44.58
N ALA A 860 -21.60 21.79 -45.20
CA ALA A 860 -21.36 21.47 -46.60
C ALA A 860 -20.01 20.74 -46.65
#